data_AF-A0A6M6I7T6-F1
#
_entry.id   AF-A0A6M6I7T6-F1
#
_cell.length_a   1.000
_cell.length_b   1.000
_cell.length_c   1.000
_cell.angle_alpha   90.00
_cell.angle_beta   90.00
_cell.angle_gamma   90.00
#
_symmetry.space_group_name_H-M   'P 1'
#
loop_
_entity.id
_entity.type
_entity.pdbx_description
1 polymer ?
#
loop_
_entity_poly.entity_id
_entity_poly.type
_entity_poly.pdbx_seq_one_letter_code
_entity_poly.pdbx_strand_id
1 'polypeptide(L)'
;MRTIACNLPLAARPHIVYCKYVHKCRLQSVTRLVFETTEAEKAALAAALEPAGKSFTDWFEEQLAATLSAEQVDPITYVLDEAGHPGNLADPIQVANELASADWSFVDSETAFLTHDVHPYPAKYIPQIPANLIRRLSCPGELVLDPFGGSGTTATEAVRLGRRAVSVDANPLATLIGRVKTSGIAAEDRVQLARLATSVQTYLIEATPAPDAERLKEWVPEIPNVEKWFQPNVVVELACIRRLIAELTDGRAHDIASLALSRIIVRVSNQDSETRYVAKDKQIAPRVAFRAFLDALGAIQRKAEQFAAIEAQGAAQFHTSDSRQVMAEQVKPESVGLIVSSPPYPNATDYHLYHRFRIFWLGHDPRDLGSIEIGSHLKHQRKQSGFDEYAEDMREVMTHCFKVLSAGRFAVFVVGDAMFGGEITNTADKLQQVAHQIGFEHVATVERPIHATRRSFVSAARRARSERLLVLRKPDRLVHFDLSAPNYRLWDYEELLREQELTALFGKKRVRPLAKDAWSAVEIGHVDRWKLGRLTFSSAYSTSDGLLERTWQKLLENGDSDLSRRKEPKYVTHGIHAYKGKFYPQLAKSLLNISGVQPGGVVLDPFCGSGTVLLEGYLNGVESYGCDVHPLAVKIGRAKTEVLSLPARVVDQALSALRDSLSAPPSVFPKSTAQFDSSVEEELFSWFPAPVVFKLNWLLGQIRLFGDARIVNFLEVILSDCIREASQQEPTDLRIRRRAEPIEDAPIVEAFTRRLELQHSRLRHFWSVASRRPAAFQNCHIRHGNSREIETLSSLGLAANSVDVVVTSPPYATALPYIDTDRLSLMAILDMPSAKRRVFEEQLTGSREIGSSTRAKVEEILFSQAAREQLPEGLITELRTIHKRNIADGAGFRKLNMPALLFRYFNDMAANLQNVATVLKSGGKAYYVVGDSKTEVAGEWFPIRTTSWLLRIAESVGLESTKLLDISVTTENMKHIRHAITENAVLCFKKH
;
A
#
# COMPACT_ATOMS: atom_id res chain seq x y z
N MET A 1 10.80 2.17 29.63
CA MET A 1 10.83 2.30 31.12
C MET A 1 11.78 1.34 31.83
N ARG A 2 11.87 0.03 31.53
CA ARG A 2 12.86 -0.87 32.17
C ARG A 2 14.33 -0.53 31.84
N THR A 3 14.58 0.17 30.72
CA THR A 3 15.92 0.57 30.26
C THR A 3 16.53 1.72 31.07
N ILE A 4 15.71 2.63 31.62
CA ILE A 4 16.19 3.81 32.37
C ILE A 4 16.73 3.42 33.76
N ALA A 5 16.15 2.40 34.41
CA ALA A 5 16.55 1.97 35.75
C ALA A 5 17.90 1.20 35.79
N CYS A 6 18.34 0.65 34.66
CA CYS A 6 19.53 -0.22 34.60
C CYS A 6 20.86 0.56 34.56
N ASN A 7 20.83 1.84 34.17
CA ASN A 7 22.02 2.68 34.03
C ASN A 7 22.32 3.57 35.26
N LEU A 8 21.56 3.40 36.36
CA LEU A 8 21.79 4.12 37.60
C LEU A 8 22.95 3.52 38.41
N PRO A 9 23.76 4.34 39.12
CA PRO A 9 24.55 3.89 40.25
C PRO A 9 23.65 3.13 41.24
N LEU A 10 24.12 2.02 41.80
CA LEU A 10 23.33 1.14 42.68
C LEU A 10 22.62 1.89 43.83
N ALA A 11 23.21 2.99 44.31
CA ALA A 11 22.66 3.82 45.38
C ALA A 11 21.43 4.67 45.00
N ALA A 12 21.19 4.94 43.71
CA ALA A 12 20.12 5.85 43.26
C ALA A 12 18.81 5.15 42.83
N ARG A 13 18.85 3.82 42.70
CA ARG A 13 17.73 3.00 42.20
C ARG A 13 16.45 2.98 43.06
N PRO A 14 16.49 3.12 44.40
CA PRO A 14 15.27 3.06 45.23
C PRO A 14 14.34 4.28 45.16
N HIS A 15 14.77 5.39 44.55
CA HIS A 15 14.12 6.70 44.70
C HIS A 15 13.28 7.18 43.49
N ILE A 16 12.89 6.28 42.58
CA ILE A 16 12.07 6.61 41.40
C ILE A 16 10.68 6.00 41.55
N VAL A 17 9.67 6.84 41.85
CA VAL A 17 8.36 6.35 42.27
C VAL A 17 7.26 6.41 41.19
N TYR A 18 7.24 7.35 40.23
CA TYR A 18 6.24 7.33 39.14
C TYR A 18 6.55 8.32 38.00
N CYS A 19 6.14 8.04 36.75
CA CYS A 19 6.17 8.99 35.63
C CYS A 19 4.83 9.00 34.89
N LYS A 20 4.23 10.18 34.65
CA LYS A 20 2.94 10.33 33.97
C LYS A 20 3.05 11.29 32.77
N TYR A 21 2.57 10.85 31.62
CA TYR A 21 2.51 11.63 30.38
C TYR A 21 1.39 12.69 30.49
N VAL A 22 1.73 13.99 30.45
CA VAL A 22 0.73 15.07 30.48
C VAL A 22 0.80 15.87 29.19
N HIS A 23 -0.23 15.74 28.36
CA HIS A 23 -0.38 16.56 27.17
C HIS A 23 -1.16 17.83 27.54
N LYS A 24 -0.54 19.01 27.42
CA LYS A 24 -1.25 20.29 27.48
C LYS A 24 -0.95 21.13 26.24
N CYS A 25 -2.01 21.51 25.55
CA CYS A 25 -2.00 22.22 24.28
C CYS A 25 -2.10 23.74 24.50
N ARG A 26 -1.23 24.51 23.83
CA ARG A 26 -1.50 25.70 22.98
C ARG A 26 -0.27 26.62 22.96
N LEU A 27 0.28 26.82 21.76
CA LEU A 27 1.04 27.98 21.25
C LEU A 27 2.58 28.05 21.28
N GLN A 28 3.35 27.09 21.80
CA GLN A 28 4.81 27.02 21.52
C GLN A 28 5.29 25.57 21.39
N SER A 29 6.11 25.27 20.39
CA SER A 29 6.63 23.95 20.04
C SER A 29 7.74 23.49 20.99
N VAL A 30 7.40 23.25 22.27
CA VAL A 30 8.28 22.55 23.21
C VAL A 30 7.48 21.53 24.00
N THR A 31 7.78 20.25 23.79
CA THR A 31 7.25 19.13 24.58
C THR A 31 7.91 19.16 25.95
N ARG A 32 7.14 19.33 27.04
CA ARG A 32 7.65 19.20 28.41
C ARG A 32 7.20 17.88 29.04
N LEU A 33 8.16 17.06 29.46
CA LEU A 33 7.93 15.95 30.38
C LEU A 33 7.95 16.51 31.82
N VAL A 34 6.96 16.15 32.62
CA VAL A 34 6.87 16.57 34.03
C VAL A 34 7.00 15.32 34.90
N PHE A 35 8.00 15.31 35.77
CA PHE A 35 8.21 14.27 36.79
C PHE A 35 7.73 14.83 38.13
N GLU A 36 6.83 14.12 38.79
CA GLU A 36 6.48 14.40 40.18
C GLU A 36 7.36 13.51 41.06
N THR A 37 8.22 14.16 41.84
CA THR A 37 9.06 13.54 42.86
C THR A 37 9.07 14.45 44.08
N THR A 38 9.38 13.92 45.26
CA THR A 38 9.48 14.75 46.47
C THR A 38 10.75 15.60 46.43
N GLU A 39 10.74 16.79 47.06
CA GLU A 39 11.95 17.63 47.17
C GLU A 39 13.13 16.88 47.84
N ALA A 40 12.81 15.95 48.75
CA ALA A 40 13.80 15.08 49.40
C ALA A 40 14.47 14.11 48.41
N GLU A 41 13.71 13.49 47.51
CA GLU A 41 14.24 12.58 46.48
C GLU A 41 15.05 13.33 45.41
N LYS A 42 14.61 14.54 45.04
CA LYS A 42 15.33 15.41 44.11
C LYS A 42 16.69 15.85 44.69
N ALA A 43 16.73 16.20 45.97
CA ALA A 43 17.97 16.51 46.69
C ALA A 43 18.91 15.30 46.79
N ALA A 44 18.37 14.11 47.06
CA ALA A 44 19.16 12.87 47.13
C ALA A 44 19.79 12.49 45.78
N LEU A 45 19.06 12.65 44.68
CA LEU A 45 19.57 12.37 43.33
C LEU A 45 20.59 13.42 42.87
N ALA A 46 20.38 14.69 43.20
CA ALA A 46 21.35 15.76 42.94
C ALA A 46 22.67 15.51 43.68
N ALA A 47 22.62 15.13 44.96
CA ALA A 47 23.81 14.81 45.76
C ALA A 47 24.58 13.59 45.24
N ALA A 48 23.90 12.66 44.55
CA ALA A 48 24.53 11.50 43.92
C ALA A 48 25.20 11.83 42.56
N LEU A 49 24.74 12.87 41.86
CA LEU A 49 25.26 13.30 40.56
C LEU A 49 26.38 14.34 40.68
N GLU A 50 26.40 15.11 41.78
CA GLU A 50 27.38 16.16 42.05
C GLU A 50 28.85 15.70 41.97
N PRO A 51 29.25 14.53 42.52
CA PRO A 51 30.63 14.03 42.41
C PRO A 51 31.03 13.66 40.97
N ALA A 52 30.05 13.41 40.10
CA ALA A 52 30.25 13.11 38.68
C ALA A 52 30.25 14.38 37.80
N GLY A 53 30.14 15.57 38.40
CA GLY A 53 30.20 16.86 37.69
C GLY A 53 29.01 17.14 36.77
N LYS A 54 27.86 16.47 36.99
CA LYS A 54 26.64 16.65 36.18
C LYS A 54 25.51 17.19 37.05
N SER A 55 24.78 18.20 36.56
CA SER A 55 23.54 18.61 37.20
C SER A 55 22.42 17.60 36.92
N PHE A 56 21.37 17.60 37.75
CA PHE A 56 20.18 16.77 37.51
C PHE A 56 19.57 17.05 36.12
N THR A 57 19.57 18.32 35.68
CA THR A 57 19.05 18.73 34.37
C THR A 57 19.91 18.17 33.23
N ASP A 58 21.24 18.26 33.32
CA ASP A 58 22.14 17.79 32.26
C ASP A 58 22.08 16.27 32.11
N TRP A 59 22.06 15.55 33.25
CA TRP A 59 21.88 14.11 33.26
C TRP A 59 20.53 13.72 32.63
N PHE A 60 19.47 14.47 32.96
CA PHE A 60 18.13 14.22 32.42
C PHE A 60 18.08 14.44 30.91
N GLU A 61 18.66 15.53 30.39
CA GLU A 61 18.70 15.80 28.95
C GLU A 61 19.53 14.77 28.18
N GLU A 62 20.65 14.29 28.74
CA GLU A 62 21.42 13.20 28.13
C GLU A 62 20.64 11.89 28.09
N GLN A 63 19.92 11.52 29.17
CA GLN A 63 19.08 10.31 29.17
C GLN A 63 17.90 10.46 28.21
N LEU A 64 17.33 11.66 28.09
CA LEU A 64 16.29 11.96 27.13
C LEU A 64 16.81 11.83 25.69
N ALA A 65 17.98 12.37 25.36
CA ALA A 65 18.62 12.25 24.05
C ALA A 65 18.99 10.80 23.71
N ALA A 66 19.47 10.02 24.69
CA ALA A 66 19.76 8.60 24.53
C ALA A 66 18.48 7.76 24.35
N THR A 67 17.37 8.16 24.99
CA THR A 67 16.07 7.46 24.87
C THR A 67 15.37 7.85 23.56
N LEU A 68 15.43 9.11 23.16
CA LEU A 68 14.84 9.61 21.90
C LEU A 68 15.62 9.17 20.65
N SER A 69 16.92 8.87 20.77
CA SER A 69 17.67 8.23 19.68
C SER A 69 17.44 6.72 19.59
N ALA A 70 16.97 6.09 20.68
CA ALA A 70 16.65 4.65 20.73
C ALA A 70 15.15 4.32 20.52
N GLU A 71 14.25 5.28 20.71
CA GLU A 71 12.83 5.15 20.40
C GLU A 71 12.50 6.07 19.22
N GLN A 72 12.62 5.52 18.00
CA GLN A 72 11.63 5.84 16.98
C GLN A 72 10.26 5.74 17.66
N VAL A 73 9.44 6.79 17.56
CA VAL A 73 8.02 6.69 17.87
C VAL A 73 7.49 5.60 16.93
N ASP A 74 7.47 4.39 17.44
CA ASP A 74 6.96 3.22 16.78
C ASP A 74 5.48 3.53 16.53
N PRO A 75 5.03 3.70 15.27
CA PRO A 75 3.66 4.07 14.99
C PRO A 75 2.78 2.85 15.24
N ILE A 76 2.59 2.43 16.50
CA ILE A 76 1.93 1.18 16.94
C ILE A 76 2.04 0.14 15.82
N THR A 77 3.27 -0.16 15.42
CA THR A 77 3.49 -1.22 14.47
C THR A 77 3.52 -2.44 15.36
N TYR A 78 2.34 -3.02 15.63
CA TYR A 78 2.36 -4.47 15.71
C TYR A 78 2.96 -4.87 14.36
N VAL A 79 4.26 -5.16 14.32
CA VAL A 79 4.88 -5.92 13.24
C VAL A 79 4.23 -7.29 13.33
N LEU A 80 3.00 -7.36 12.85
CA LEU A 80 2.32 -8.59 12.55
C LEU A 80 2.96 -8.97 11.23
N ASP A 81 3.89 -9.91 11.27
CA ASP A 81 4.35 -10.58 10.04
C ASP A 81 3.11 -10.90 9.21
N GLU A 82 3.03 -10.36 7.99
CA GLU A 82 1.99 -10.65 7.02
C GLU A 82 2.13 -12.11 6.55
N ALA A 83 1.94 -13.06 7.47
CA ALA A 83 1.90 -14.46 7.14
C ALA A 83 0.51 -14.77 6.57
N GLY A 84 0.49 -15.17 5.31
CA GLY A 84 -0.70 -15.72 4.67
C GLY A 84 -0.47 -15.97 3.19
N HIS A 85 0.43 -16.91 2.85
CA HIS A 85 0.43 -17.45 1.49
C HIS A 85 -0.88 -18.24 1.30
N PRO A 86 -1.65 -18.01 0.21
CA PRO A 86 -2.96 -18.65 -0.01
C PRO A 86 -2.94 -20.18 0.07
N GLY A 87 -1.80 -20.80 -0.27
CA GLY A 87 -1.59 -22.25 -0.18
C GLY A 87 -1.82 -22.85 1.21
N ASN A 88 -1.64 -22.08 2.29
CA ASN A 88 -1.87 -22.55 3.66
C ASN A 88 -3.36 -22.77 3.97
N LEU A 89 -4.26 -22.26 3.12
CA LEU A 89 -5.71 -22.32 3.32
C LEU A 89 -6.37 -23.49 2.58
N ALA A 90 -5.59 -24.23 1.80
CA ALA A 90 -6.07 -25.38 1.05
C ALA A 90 -6.45 -26.55 1.96
N ASP A 91 -5.66 -26.78 3.01
CA ASP A 91 -5.81 -27.89 3.93
C ASP A 91 -6.57 -27.45 5.20
N PRO A 92 -7.85 -27.85 5.36
CA PRO A 92 -8.62 -27.51 6.56
C PRO A 92 -8.03 -28.11 7.84
N ILE A 93 -7.30 -29.23 7.77
CA ILE A 93 -6.66 -29.85 8.94
C ILE A 93 -5.49 -28.99 9.42
N GLN A 94 -4.66 -28.51 8.49
CA GLN A 94 -3.59 -27.58 8.82
C GLN A 94 -4.15 -26.31 9.46
N VAL A 95 -5.21 -25.73 8.87
CA VAL A 95 -5.88 -24.54 9.42
C VAL A 95 -6.41 -24.79 10.83
N ALA A 96 -7.05 -25.94 11.08
CA ALA A 96 -7.55 -26.31 12.41
C ALA A 96 -6.41 -26.37 13.43
N ASN A 97 -5.29 -27.00 13.08
CA ASN A 97 -4.11 -27.12 13.95
C ASN A 97 -3.48 -25.75 14.26
N GLU A 98 -3.33 -24.89 13.25
CA GLU A 98 -2.80 -23.54 13.43
C GLU A 98 -3.68 -22.71 14.38
N LEU A 99 -5.00 -22.77 14.23
CA LEU A 99 -5.93 -22.05 15.11
C LEU A 99 -5.93 -22.62 16.53
N ALA A 100 -5.85 -23.94 16.69
CA ALA A 100 -5.80 -24.59 18.00
C ALA A 100 -4.49 -24.27 18.76
N SER A 101 -3.39 -24.06 18.04
CA SER A 101 -2.09 -23.72 18.63
C SER A 101 -1.95 -22.26 19.08
N ALA A 102 -2.86 -21.38 18.66
CA ALA A 102 -2.78 -19.95 18.95
C ALA A 102 -3.31 -19.62 20.36
N ASP A 103 -2.69 -18.64 21.03
CA ASP A 103 -3.21 -18.10 22.29
C ASP A 103 -4.36 -17.10 22.02
N TRP A 104 -5.57 -17.46 22.44
CA TRP A 104 -6.77 -16.64 22.28
C TRP A 104 -7.14 -15.82 23.53
N SER A 105 -6.33 -15.88 24.60
CA SER A 105 -6.61 -15.21 25.88
C SER A 105 -6.33 -13.69 25.83
N PHE A 106 -5.22 -13.29 25.21
CA PHE A 106 -4.78 -11.90 25.00
C PHE A 106 -4.81 -11.04 26.27
N VAL A 107 -4.40 -11.60 27.41
CA VAL A 107 -4.56 -11.01 28.76
C VAL A 107 -3.91 -9.63 28.89
N ASP A 108 -2.75 -9.44 28.26
CA ASP A 108 -1.94 -8.22 28.36
C ASP A 108 -2.05 -7.29 27.14
N SER A 109 -2.87 -7.62 26.13
CA SER A 109 -2.94 -6.84 24.89
C SER A 109 -3.75 -5.55 25.05
N GLU A 110 -3.25 -4.43 24.51
CA GLU A 110 -3.99 -3.17 24.44
C GLU A 110 -5.17 -3.29 23.47
N THR A 111 -6.38 -2.87 23.86
CA THR A 111 -7.60 -2.98 23.04
C THR A 111 -8.21 -1.64 22.64
N ALA A 112 -7.62 -0.53 23.10
CA ALA A 112 -8.12 0.83 22.90
C ALA A 112 -7.30 1.63 21.86
N PHE A 113 -6.34 0.97 21.20
CA PHE A 113 -5.51 1.60 20.18
C PHE A 113 -6.33 2.08 18.96
N LEU A 114 -5.75 3.00 18.19
CA LEU A 114 -6.38 3.62 17.01
C LEU A 114 -7.79 4.15 17.33
N THR A 115 -8.80 3.59 16.66
CA THR A 115 -10.20 4.01 16.73
C THR A 115 -11.09 3.06 17.54
N HIS A 116 -10.55 2.01 18.18
CA HIS A 116 -11.37 0.99 18.87
C HIS A 116 -12.19 1.49 20.08
N ASP A 117 -11.84 2.65 20.63
CA ASP A 117 -12.43 3.32 21.79
C ASP A 117 -13.14 4.66 21.44
N VAL A 118 -13.38 4.95 20.15
CA VAL A 118 -14.07 6.20 19.73
C VAL A 118 -15.50 6.31 20.26
N HIS A 119 -16.11 5.21 20.69
CA HIS A 119 -17.43 5.21 21.31
C HIS A 119 -17.61 4.03 22.28
N PRO A 120 -18.27 4.23 23.45
CA PRO A 120 -18.70 3.15 24.32
C PRO A 120 -19.72 2.24 23.60
N TYR A 121 -19.46 0.94 23.56
CA TYR A 121 -20.40 -0.04 23.01
C TYR A 121 -20.21 -1.35 23.79
N PRO A 122 -21.27 -1.89 24.44
CA PRO A 122 -21.15 -3.07 25.28
C PRO A 122 -20.93 -4.34 24.45
N ALA A 123 -20.37 -5.38 25.08
CA ALA A 123 -20.26 -6.73 24.51
C ALA A 123 -19.53 -6.80 23.14
N LYS A 124 -18.47 -5.99 22.97
CA LYS A 124 -17.54 -6.11 21.84
C LYS A 124 -16.52 -7.22 22.13
N TYR A 125 -16.15 -8.01 21.12
CA TYR A 125 -14.90 -8.76 21.19
C TYR A 125 -13.67 -7.86 21.02
N ILE A 126 -12.51 -8.34 21.47
CA ILE A 126 -11.25 -7.61 21.40
C ILE A 126 -10.68 -7.61 19.97
N PRO A 127 -9.99 -6.55 19.52
CA PRO A 127 -9.48 -6.44 18.14
C PRO A 127 -8.54 -7.58 17.73
N GLN A 128 -7.81 -8.15 18.67
CA GLN A 128 -6.86 -9.23 18.42
C GLN A 128 -7.51 -10.48 17.83
N ILE A 129 -8.78 -10.77 18.14
CA ILE A 129 -9.49 -11.94 17.62
C ILE A 129 -9.71 -11.82 16.10
N PRO A 130 -10.48 -10.83 15.60
CA PRO A 130 -10.64 -10.66 14.15
C PRO A 130 -9.31 -10.40 13.45
N ALA A 131 -8.35 -9.70 14.06
CA ALA A 131 -7.02 -9.50 13.46
C ALA A 131 -6.30 -10.83 13.18
N ASN A 132 -6.29 -11.74 14.16
CA ASN A 132 -5.65 -13.05 14.01
C ASN A 132 -6.36 -13.95 13.01
N LEU A 133 -7.70 -13.90 12.96
CA LEU A 133 -8.52 -14.64 12.00
C LEU A 133 -8.35 -14.11 10.58
N ILE A 134 -8.43 -12.79 10.38
CA ILE A 134 -8.26 -12.13 9.07
C ILE A 134 -6.89 -12.44 8.49
N ARG A 135 -5.83 -12.32 9.30
CA ARG A 135 -4.47 -12.64 8.88
C ARG A 135 -4.32 -14.08 8.41
N ARG A 136 -4.90 -15.03 9.15
CA ARG A 136 -4.75 -16.47 8.89
C ARG A 136 -5.72 -17.03 7.87
N LEU A 137 -6.88 -16.44 7.65
CA LEU A 137 -7.96 -17.06 6.86
C LEU A 137 -8.35 -16.26 5.61
N SER A 138 -7.69 -15.13 5.34
CA SER A 138 -7.91 -14.30 4.14
C SER A 138 -6.61 -13.81 3.53
N CYS A 139 -6.66 -13.43 2.26
CA CYS A 139 -5.55 -12.82 1.54
C CYS A 139 -5.71 -11.28 1.49
N PRO A 140 -4.62 -10.51 1.28
CA PRO A 140 -4.72 -9.08 1.03
C PRO A 140 -5.71 -8.76 -0.10
N GLY A 141 -6.44 -7.66 0.05
CA GLY A 141 -7.46 -7.18 -0.90
C GLY A 141 -8.79 -7.95 -0.96
N GLU A 142 -8.87 -9.12 -0.30
CA GLU A 142 -10.13 -9.86 -0.20
C GLU A 142 -11.19 -9.12 0.62
N LEU A 143 -12.44 -9.47 0.35
CA LEU A 143 -13.59 -8.94 1.07
C LEU A 143 -13.85 -9.78 2.33
N VAL A 144 -13.79 -9.13 3.50
CA VAL A 144 -14.21 -9.66 4.79
C VAL A 144 -15.63 -9.19 5.08
N LEU A 145 -16.50 -10.11 5.47
CA LEU A 145 -17.88 -9.79 5.83
C LEU A 145 -18.08 -9.98 7.34
N ASP A 146 -18.74 -9.00 7.96
CA ASP A 146 -19.30 -9.09 9.29
C ASP A 146 -20.83 -8.91 9.23
N PRO A 147 -21.63 -9.99 9.32
CA PRO A 147 -23.08 -9.93 9.32
C PRO A 147 -23.69 -9.41 10.64
N PHE A 148 -22.86 -9.16 11.66
CA PHE A 148 -23.27 -8.55 12.94
C PHE A 148 -22.23 -7.52 13.36
N GLY A 149 -22.10 -6.49 12.52
CA GLY A 149 -21.00 -5.53 12.55
C GLY A 149 -20.72 -4.91 13.91
N GLY A 150 -21.76 -4.69 14.72
CA GLY A 150 -21.68 -3.97 15.98
C GLY A 150 -20.92 -2.67 15.82
N SER A 151 -19.97 -2.40 16.72
CA SER A 151 -19.11 -1.21 16.60
C SER A 151 -18.03 -1.28 15.49
N GLY A 152 -18.12 -2.21 14.54
CA GLY A 152 -17.21 -2.30 13.38
C GLY A 152 -15.80 -2.78 13.68
N THR A 153 -15.56 -3.57 14.74
CA THR A 153 -14.21 -4.05 15.10
C THR A 153 -13.58 -4.89 13.98
N THR A 154 -14.36 -5.79 13.36
CA THR A 154 -13.91 -6.61 12.23
C THR A 154 -13.52 -5.76 11.04
N ALA A 155 -14.36 -4.77 10.69
CA ALA A 155 -14.11 -3.87 9.57
C ALA A 155 -12.85 -3.01 9.79
N THR A 156 -12.65 -2.49 11.01
CA THR A 156 -11.42 -1.75 11.38
C THR A 156 -10.18 -2.62 11.17
N GLU A 157 -10.19 -3.86 11.67
CA GLU A 157 -9.03 -4.75 11.54
C GLU A 157 -8.82 -5.27 10.11
N ALA A 158 -9.89 -5.49 9.35
CA ALA A 158 -9.80 -5.82 7.94
C ALA A 158 -9.11 -4.71 7.15
N VAL A 159 -9.55 -3.45 7.31
CA VAL A 159 -8.92 -2.30 6.65
C VAL A 159 -7.47 -2.14 7.08
N ARG A 160 -7.18 -2.26 8.40
CA ARG A 160 -5.83 -2.18 8.95
C ARG A 160 -4.89 -3.26 8.42
N LEU A 161 -5.42 -4.43 8.09
CA LEU A 161 -4.66 -5.54 7.50
C LEU A 161 -4.71 -5.51 5.96
N GLY A 162 -5.16 -4.42 5.33
CA GLY A 162 -5.17 -4.31 3.87
C GLY A 162 -6.23 -5.17 3.16
N ARG A 163 -7.34 -5.48 3.83
CA ARG A 163 -8.53 -6.13 3.25
C ARG A 163 -9.64 -5.10 3.06
N ARG A 164 -10.67 -5.48 2.30
CA ARG A 164 -11.93 -4.74 2.20
C ARG A 164 -12.91 -5.32 3.22
N ALA A 165 -13.86 -4.51 3.69
CA ALA A 165 -14.88 -4.96 4.61
C ALA A 165 -16.28 -4.57 4.15
N VAL A 166 -17.23 -5.47 4.35
CA VAL A 166 -18.66 -5.14 4.40
C VAL A 166 -19.15 -5.51 5.80
N SER A 167 -19.86 -4.60 6.43
CA SER A 167 -20.39 -4.76 7.77
C SER A 167 -21.89 -4.47 7.74
N VAL A 168 -22.70 -5.44 8.16
CA VAL A 168 -24.16 -5.31 8.25
C VAL A 168 -24.53 -5.31 9.72
N ASP A 169 -25.36 -4.35 10.14
CA ASP A 169 -25.92 -4.34 11.49
C ASP A 169 -27.31 -3.71 11.49
N ALA A 170 -28.23 -4.25 12.29
CA ALA A 170 -29.57 -3.69 12.42
C ALA A 170 -29.59 -2.34 13.16
N ASN A 171 -28.57 -2.07 14.01
CA ASN A 171 -28.51 -0.88 14.83
C ASN A 171 -27.85 0.30 14.08
N PRO A 172 -28.58 1.41 13.80
CA PRO A 172 -28.02 2.55 13.09
C PRO A 172 -26.84 3.22 13.84
N LEU A 173 -26.78 3.10 15.17
CA LEU A 173 -25.64 3.59 15.94
C LEU A 173 -24.39 2.74 15.67
N ALA A 174 -24.54 1.43 15.54
CA ALA A 174 -23.43 0.52 15.24
C ALA A 174 -22.79 0.87 13.90
N THR A 175 -23.60 1.08 12.86
CA THR A 175 -23.11 1.46 11.53
C THR A 175 -22.47 2.85 11.53
N LEU A 176 -23.04 3.83 12.25
CA LEU A 176 -22.42 5.15 12.43
C LEU A 176 -21.04 5.06 13.11
N ILE A 177 -20.93 4.30 14.22
CA ILE A 177 -19.65 4.06 14.89
C ILE A 177 -18.66 3.44 13.90
N GLY A 178 -19.09 2.40 13.18
CA GLY A 178 -18.29 1.71 12.18
C GLY A 178 -17.73 2.64 11.11
N ARG A 179 -18.58 3.45 10.46
CA ARG A 179 -18.19 4.41 9.43
C ARG A 179 -17.12 5.39 9.92
N VAL A 180 -17.29 5.96 11.11
CA VAL A 180 -16.31 6.89 11.69
C VAL A 180 -15.00 6.17 12.07
N LYS A 181 -15.08 4.92 12.55
CA LYS A 181 -13.88 4.16 12.93
C LYS A 181 -12.99 3.79 11.76
N THR A 182 -13.57 3.63 10.57
CA THR A 182 -12.88 3.16 9.37
C THR A 182 -12.67 4.26 8.33
N SER A 183 -12.89 5.53 8.68
CA SER A 183 -12.74 6.65 7.75
C SER A 183 -11.81 7.70 8.34
N GLY A 184 -10.85 8.15 7.54
CA GLY A 184 -10.04 9.32 7.84
C GLY A 184 -10.80 10.62 7.63
N ILE A 185 -10.20 11.74 8.05
CA ILE A 185 -10.80 13.08 7.90
C ILE A 185 -10.11 13.89 6.80
N ALA A 186 -10.88 14.35 5.80
CA ALA A 186 -10.39 15.17 4.71
C ALA A 186 -10.19 16.65 5.13
N ALA A 187 -9.54 17.45 4.28
CA ALA A 187 -9.30 18.87 4.56
C ALA A 187 -10.61 19.66 4.72
N GLU A 188 -11.57 19.41 3.83
CA GLU A 188 -12.89 20.06 3.82
C GLU A 188 -13.70 19.71 5.08
N ASP A 189 -13.68 18.44 5.50
CA ASP A 189 -14.33 17.99 6.73
C ASP A 189 -13.78 18.72 7.97
N ARG A 190 -12.45 18.94 8.04
CA ARG A 190 -11.83 19.68 9.16
C ARG A 190 -12.35 21.10 9.26
N VAL A 191 -12.51 21.78 8.13
CA VAL A 191 -13.01 23.15 8.08
C VAL A 191 -14.45 23.20 8.59
N GLN A 192 -15.29 22.26 8.16
CA GLN A 192 -16.66 22.12 8.63
C GLN A 192 -16.75 21.85 10.15
N LEU A 193 -15.97 20.88 10.66
CA LEU A 193 -15.93 20.57 12.09
C LEU A 193 -15.38 21.72 12.94
N ALA A 194 -14.39 22.48 12.44
CA ALA A 194 -13.86 23.65 13.12
C ALA A 194 -14.89 24.78 13.22
N ARG A 195 -15.69 25.00 12.17
CA ARG A 195 -16.82 25.94 12.20
C ARG A 195 -17.86 25.51 13.22
N LEU A 196 -18.28 24.24 13.21
CA LEU A 196 -19.21 23.69 14.19
C LEU A 196 -18.70 23.87 15.63
N ALA A 197 -17.43 23.53 15.87
CA ALA A 197 -16.81 23.68 17.18
C ALA A 197 -16.82 25.14 17.65
N THR A 198 -16.55 26.08 16.74
CA THR A 198 -16.60 27.53 17.02
C THR A 198 -18.02 27.96 17.38
N SER A 199 -19.03 27.54 16.60
CA SER A 199 -20.44 27.85 16.88
C SER A 199 -20.88 27.33 18.25
N VAL A 200 -20.55 26.08 18.60
CA VAL A 200 -20.86 25.52 19.92
C VAL A 200 -20.10 26.26 21.04
N GLN A 201 -18.86 26.68 20.79
CA GLN A 201 -18.05 27.39 21.77
C GLN A 201 -18.64 28.76 22.15
N THR A 202 -19.42 29.42 21.28
CA THR A 202 -20.09 30.68 21.60
C THR A 202 -21.05 30.55 22.80
N TYR A 203 -21.70 29.40 22.97
CA TYR A 203 -22.62 29.12 24.08
C TYR A 203 -21.90 28.82 25.42
N LEU A 204 -20.57 28.68 25.40
CA LEU A 204 -19.77 28.57 26.61
C LEU A 204 -19.42 29.94 27.21
N ILE A 205 -19.59 31.04 26.47
CA ILE A 205 -19.32 32.41 26.95
C ILE A 205 -20.44 32.82 27.91
N GLU A 206 -20.10 33.24 29.14
CA GLU A 206 -21.09 33.55 30.20
C GLU A 206 -22.13 34.57 29.77
N ALA A 207 -21.71 35.62 29.06
CA ALA A 207 -22.58 36.66 28.53
C ALA A 207 -23.54 36.21 27.40
N THR A 208 -23.34 35.04 26.79
CA THR A 208 -24.23 34.52 25.75
C THR A 208 -25.55 34.05 26.37
N PRO A 209 -26.71 34.54 25.89
CA PRO A 209 -28.00 34.05 26.34
C PRO A 209 -28.15 32.54 26.14
N ALA A 210 -28.93 31.89 27.01
CA ALA A 210 -29.29 30.48 26.81
C ALA A 210 -30.02 30.30 25.47
N PRO A 211 -29.87 29.14 24.80
CA PRO A 211 -30.61 28.88 23.58
C PRO A 211 -32.12 28.94 23.82
N ASP A 212 -32.85 29.52 22.86
CA ASP A 212 -34.30 29.65 22.92
C ASP A 212 -34.97 28.27 22.78
N ALA A 213 -35.60 27.82 23.86
CA ALA A 213 -36.22 26.50 23.94
C ALA A 213 -37.38 26.33 22.94
N GLU A 214 -38.17 27.38 22.69
CA GLU A 214 -39.31 27.29 21.75
C GLU A 214 -38.82 27.12 20.32
N ARG A 215 -37.74 27.80 19.94
CA ARG A 215 -37.11 27.64 18.60
C ARG A 215 -36.47 26.28 18.39
N LEU A 216 -36.10 25.59 19.46
CA LEU A 216 -35.40 24.30 19.39
C LEU A 216 -36.34 23.09 19.55
N LYS A 217 -37.64 23.33 19.75
CA LYS A 217 -38.63 22.28 20.02
C LYS A 217 -38.69 21.20 18.94
N GLU A 218 -38.57 21.58 17.66
CA GLU A 218 -38.55 20.64 16.53
C GLU A 218 -37.30 19.73 16.50
N TRP A 219 -36.23 20.15 17.18
CA TRP A 219 -34.95 19.41 17.26
C TRP A 219 -34.89 18.46 18.46
N VAL A 220 -35.92 18.47 19.32
CA VAL A 220 -36.06 17.52 20.44
C VAL A 220 -36.75 16.26 19.92
N PRO A 221 -36.11 15.08 19.99
CA PRO A 221 -36.77 13.84 19.58
C PRO A 221 -37.91 13.46 20.51
N GLU A 222 -38.89 12.71 19.98
CA GLU A 222 -40.03 12.18 20.75
C GLU A 222 -39.60 11.07 21.73
N ILE A 223 -39.01 11.47 22.85
CA ILE A 223 -38.58 10.55 23.92
C ILE A 223 -39.73 10.39 24.93
N PRO A 224 -40.22 9.16 25.18
CA PRO A 224 -41.22 8.93 26.21
C PRO A 224 -40.72 9.30 27.61
N ASN A 225 -41.46 10.18 28.30
CA ASN A 225 -41.12 10.73 29.62
C ASN A 225 -39.73 11.40 29.63
N VAL A 226 -39.48 12.30 28.67
CA VAL A 226 -38.17 12.95 28.49
C VAL A 226 -37.66 13.63 29.75
N GLU A 227 -38.56 14.24 30.54
CA GLU A 227 -38.30 14.92 31.81
C GLU A 227 -37.78 14.00 32.92
N LYS A 228 -38.10 12.69 32.85
CA LYS A 228 -37.51 11.69 33.75
C LYS A 228 -36.03 11.46 33.42
N TRP A 229 -35.70 11.48 32.13
CA TRP A 229 -34.40 11.02 31.63
C TRP A 229 -33.42 12.15 31.36
N PHE A 230 -33.90 13.38 31.18
CA PHE A 230 -33.09 14.54 30.88
C PHE A 230 -33.57 15.76 31.67
N GLN A 231 -32.61 16.56 32.13
CA GLN A 231 -32.90 17.84 32.76
C GLN A 231 -33.25 18.88 31.68
N PRO A 232 -34.13 19.86 31.96
CA PRO A 232 -34.62 20.80 30.96
C PRO A 232 -33.50 21.56 30.22
N ASN A 233 -32.45 22.00 30.94
CA ASN A 233 -31.29 22.65 30.33
C ASN A 233 -30.56 21.72 29.35
N VAL A 234 -30.39 20.44 29.70
CA VAL A 234 -29.72 19.47 28.84
C VAL A 234 -30.52 19.23 27.56
N VAL A 235 -31.85 19.13 27.63
CA VAL A 235 -32.70 18.95 26.44
C VAL A 235 -32.47 20.09 25.44
N VAL A 236 -32.48 21.33 25.93
CA VAL A 236 -32.25 22.53 25.11
C VAL A 236 -30.83 22.55 24.52
N GLU A 237 -29.82 22.21 25.31
CA GLU A 237 -28.42 22.16 24.84
C GLU A 237 -28.21 21.09 23.76
N LEU A 238 -28.76 19.88 23.94
CA LEU A 238 -28.66 18.79 22.96
C LEU A 238 -29.44 19.11 21.68
N ALA A 239 -30.61 19.73 21.78
CA ALA A 239 -31.39 20.19 20.63
C ALA A 239 -30.62 21.26 19.83
N CYS A 240 -29.96 22.20 20.53
CA CYS A 240 -29.09 23.20 19.90
C CYS A 240 -27.92 22.56 19.16
N ILE A 241 -27.23 21.59 19.78
CA ILE A 241 -26.15 20.83 19.13
C ILE A 241 -26.66 20.10 17.89
N ARG A 242 -27.79 19.39 17.99
CA ARG A 242 -28.39 18.65 16.87
C ARG A 242 -28.75 19.58 15.71
N ARG A 243 -29.31 20.77 15.98
CA ARG A 243 -29.58 21.80 14.97
C ARG A 243 -28.31 22.25 14.26
N LEU A 244 -27.24 22.52 15.01
CA LEU A 244 -25.95 22.92 14.44
C LEU A 244 -25.30 21.81 13.60
N ILE A 245 -25.47 20.54 13.98
CA ILE A 245 -24.99 19.40 13.20
C ILE A 245 -25.71 19.31 11.85
N ALA A 246 -27.01 19.60 11.81
CA ALA A 246 -27.80 19.58 10.57
C ALA A 246 -27.43 20.66 9.54
N GLU A 247 -26.60 21.64 9.93
CA GLU A 247 -26.04 22.65 9.00
C GLU A 247 -24.79 22.14 8.27
N LEU A 248 -24.24 21.00 8.69
CA LEU A 248 -23.13 20.35 8.00
C LEU A 248 -23.60 19.72 6.70
N THR A 249 -22.70 19.63 5.71
CA THR A 249 -22.98 18.83 4.51
C THR A 249 -22.96 17.34 4.88
N ASP A 250 -23.89 16.56 4.32
CA ASP A 250 -23.93 15.11 4.48
C ASP A 250 -22.57 14.49 4.12
N GLY A 251 -22.07 13.61 4.99
CA GLY A 251 -20.77 12.97 4.82
C GLY A 251 -20.01 12.79 6.13
N ARG A 252 -18.67 12.76 6.04
CA ARG A 252 -17.78 12.38 7.15
C ARG A 252 -17.83 13.38 8.31
N ALA A 253 -17.86 14.68 8.02
CA ALA A 253 -18.02 15.71 9.06
C ALA A 253 -19.32 15.52 9.86
N HIS A 254 -20.45 15.30 9.16
CA HIS A 254 -21.74 15.03 9.78
C HIS A 254 -21.72 13.75 10.64
N ASP A 255 -21.16 12.65 10.13
CA ASP A 255 -21.02 11.39 10.87
C ASP A 255 -20.16 11.56 12.14
N ILE A 256 -19.01 12.25 12.05
CA ILE A 256 -18.12 12.52 13.20
C ILE A 256 -18.85 13.35 14.27
N ALA A 257 -19.57 14.39 13.85
CA ALA A 257 -20.30 15.26 14.77
C ALA A 257 -21.50 14.53 15.40
N SER A 258 -22.26 13.75 14.61
CA SER A 258 -23.34 12.91 15.11
C SER A 258 -22.85 11.86 16.12
N LEU A 259 -21.68 11.26 15.86
CA LEU A 259 -21.07 10.33 16.80
C LEU A 259 -20.62 11.03 18.09
N ALA A 260 -20.09 12.25 18.00
CA ALA A 260 -19.73 13.05 19.17
C ALA A 260 -20.96 13.39 20.04
N LEU A 261 -22.08 13.74 19.42
CA LEU A 261 -23.37 13.92 20.10
C LEU A 261 -23.81 12.62 20.78
N SER A 262 -23.83 11.51 20.04
CA SER A 262 -24.19 10.19 20.57
C SER A 262 -23.33 9.81 21.77
N ARG A 263 -22.01 10.03 21.70
CA ARG A 263 -21.03 9.65 22.74
C ARG A 263 -21.37 10.25 24.10
N ILE A 264 -21.94 11.46 24.14
CA ILE A 264 -22.20 12.19 25.39
C ILE A 264 -23.57 11.91 26.01
N ILE A 265 -24.53 11.35 25.26
CA ILE A 265 -25.94 11.25 25.69
C ILE A 265 -26.09 10.60 27.07
N VAL A 266 -25.48 9.44 27.31
CA VAL A 266 -25.60 8.75 28.60
C VAL A 266 -24.96 9.57 29.73
N ARG A 267 -23.79 10.20 29.47
CA ARG A 267 -23.08 11.05 30.43
C ARG A 267 -23.94 12.22 30.89
N VAL A 268 -24.66 12.86 29.97
CA VAL A 268 -25.49 14.05 30.25
C VAL A 268 -26.98 13.73 30.50
N SER A 269 -27.36 12.46 30.52
CA SER A 269 -28.71 12.01 30.91
C SER A 269 -28.75 11.59 32.38
N ASN A 270 -29.96 11.44 32.93
CA ASN A 270 -30.20 10.82 34.23
C ASN A 270 -29.98 9.29 34.21
N GLN A 271 -29.57 8.66 33.11
CA GLN A 271 -29.29 7.21 33.12
C GLN A 271 -28.05 6.88 33.97
N ASP A 272 -28.16 5.97 34.94
CA ASP A 272 -27.13 5.64 35.93
C ASP A 272 -25.78 5.24 35.28
N SER A 273 -25.81 4.31 34.32
CA SER A 273 -24.62 3.89 33.56
C SER A 273 -24.96 3.33 32.18
N GLU A 274 -23.93 3.04 31.37
CA GLU A 274 -24.05 2.47 30.03
C GLU A 274 -24.84 1.14 29.99
N THR A 275 -24.76 0.36 31.06
CA THR A 275 -25.34 -0.99 31.14
C THR A 275 -26.50 -1.10 32.11
N ARG A 276 -26.89 0.00 32.78
CA ARG A 276 -27.97 0.01 33.76
C ARG A 276 -29.02 1.06 33.43
N TYR A 277 -30.21 0.58 33.08
CA TYR A 277 -31.36 1.39 32.70
C TYR A 277 -32.17 1.86 33.92
N VAL A 278 -31.54 2.69 34.75
CA VAL A 278 -32.17 3.30 35.94
C VAL A 278 -31.94 4.81 35.89
N ALA A 279 -32.99 5.58 36.15
CA ALA A 279 -32.88 7.04 36.24
C ALA A 279 -32.37 7.45 37.64
N LYS A 280 -31.31 8.26 37.67
CA LYS A 280 -30.72 8.89 38.84
C LYS A 280 -30.49 10.36 38.50
N ASP A 281 -30.99 11.25 39.34
CA ASP A 281 -30.72 12.68 39.17
C ASP A 281 -29.23 12.95 39.37
N LYS A 282 -28.58 13.49 38.34
CA LYS A 282 -27.16 13.82 38.31
C LYS A 282 -26.87 15.32 38.55
N GLN A 283 -27.89 16.14 38.73
CA GLN A 283 -27.77 17.60 38.93
C GLN A 283 -26.80 18.26 37.92
N ILE A 284 -27.10 18.11 36.63
CA ILE A 284 -26.21 18.50 35.53
C ILE A 284 -26.33 20.01 35.30
N ALA A 285 -25.27 20.73 35.67
CA ALA A 285 -25.20 22.18 35.49
C ALA A 285 -25.37 22.62 34.02
N PRO A 286 -25.84 23.86 33.77
CA PRO A 286 -25.91 24.41 32.42
C PRO A 286 -24.55 24.37 31.69
N ARG A 287 -24.62 24.23 30.37
CA ARG A 287 -23.50 24.24 29.40
C ARG A 287 -22.57 23.02 29.46
N VAL A 288 -22.85 22.06 30.36
CA VAL A 288 -22.10 20.82 30.47
C VAL A 288 -22.22 19.98 29.20
N ALA A 289 -23.37 19.97 28.51
CA ALA A 289 -23.52 19.22 27.27
C ALA A 289 -22.70 19.82 26.14
N PHE A 290 -22.64 21.16 26.02
CA PHE A 290 -21.76 21.83 25.06
C PHE A 290 -20.27 21.51 25.31
N ARG A 291 -19.82 21.57 26.57
CA ARG A 291 -18.43 21.22 26.91
C ARG A 291 -18.12 19.77 26.58
N ALA A 292 -18.99 18.85 27.00
CA ALA A 292 -18.83 17.42 26.75
C ALA A 292 -18.81 17.11 25.24
N PHE A 293 -19.63 17.81 24.45
CA PHE A 293 -19.66 17.67 22.99
C PHE A 293 -18.34 18.11 22.35
N LEU A 294 -17.80 19.28 22.70
CA LEU A 294 -16.52 19.76 22.17
C LEU A 294 -15.36 18.81 22.52
N ASP A 295 -15.34 18.30 23.76
CA ASP A 295 -14.34 17.33 24.19
C ASP A 295 -14.43 16.03 23.38
N ALA A 296 -15.66 15.52 23.17
CA ALA A 296 -15.93 14.32 22.39
C ALA A 296 -15.57 14.51 20.91
N LEU A 297 -15.96 15.64 20.31
CA LEU A 297 -15.69 16.00 18.92
C LEU A 297 -14.17 16.06 18.66
N GLY A 298 -13.43 16.78 19.51
CA GLY A 298 -11.98 16.88 19.40
C GLY A 298 -11.28 15.54 19.59
N ALA A 299 -11.77 14.68 20.48
CA ALA A 299 -11.22 13.33 20.69
C ALA A 299 -11.45 12.41 19.49
N ILE A 300 -12.67 12.40 18.93
CA ILE A 300 -13.01 11.60 17.75
C ILE A 300 -12.24 12.10 16.53
N GLN A 301 -12.15 13.42 16.33
CA GLN A 301 -11.38 14.01 15.24
C GLN A 301 -9.93 13.53 15.27
N ARG A 302 -9.23 13.63 16.41
CA ARG A 302 -7.83 13.14 16.52
C ARG A 302 -7.68 11.66 16.15
N LYS A 303 -8.65 10.81 16.51
CA LYS A 303 -8.61 9.38 16.18
C LYS A 303 -8.88 9.12 14.68
N ALA A 304 -9.81 9.87 14.08
CA ALA A 304 -10.02 9.82 12.62
C ALA A 304 -8.76 10.30 11.86
N GLU A 305 -8.03 11.28 12.39
CA GLU A 305 -6.75 11.73 11.82
C GLU A 305 -5.68 10.65 11.81
N GLN A 306 -5.59 9.88 12.91
CA GLN A 306 -4.68 8.74 13.01
C GLN A 306 -5.07 7.62 12.03
N PHE A 307 -6.38 7.35 11.88
CA PHE A 307 -6.86 6.32 10.96
C PHE A 307 -6.63 6.66 9.48
N ALA A 308 -6.57 7.95 9.12
CA ALA A 308 -6.35 8.39 7.74
C ALA A 308 -5.06 7.84 7.11
N ALA A 309 -4.04 7.54 7.93
CA ALA A 309 -2.80 6.90 7.47
C ALA A 309 -2.99 5.43 7.05
N ILE A 310 -4.01 4.77 7.60
CA ILE A 310 -4.34 3.35 7.42
C ILE A 310 -5.43 3.17 6.36
N GLU A 311 -6.35 4.13 6.20
CA GLU A 311 -7.43 4.10 5.21
C GLU A 311 -6.93 3.80 3.78
N ALA A 312 -5.70 4.18 3.43
CA ALA A 312 -5.12 3.88 2.12
C ALA A 312 -4.92 2.36 1.86
N GLN A 313 -4.99 1.52 2.89
CA GLN A 313 -4.74 0.09 2.78
C GLN A 313 -5.99 -0.74 2.44
N GLY A 314 -7.19 -0.22 2.73
CA GLY A 314 -8.46 -0.96 2.67
C GLY A 314 -9.69 -0.05 2.68
N ALA A 315 -10.86 -0.58 2.36
CA ALA A 315 -12.12 0.17 2.42
C ALA A 315 -13.20 -0.63 3.16
N ALA A 316 -14.07 0.05 3.89
CA ALA A 316 -15.18 -0.56 4.60
C ALA A 316 -16.53 0.04 4.19
N GLN A 317 -17.52 -0.81 3.95
CA GLN A 317 -18.90 -0.43 3.69
C GLN A 317 -19.77 -0.87 4.86
N PHE A 318 -20.71 -0.01 5.27
CA PHE A 318 -21.62 -0.26 6.37
C PHE A 318 -23.06 -0.16 5.90
N HIS A 319 -23.86 -1.17 6.21
CA HIS A 319 -25.28 -1.20 5.88
C HIS A 319 -26.11 -1.36 7.15
N THR A 320 -27.06 -0.44 7.35
CA THR A 320 -28.04 -0.54 8.43
C THR A 320 -29.21 -1.40 7.94
N SER A 321 -29.22 -2.69 8.25
CA SER A 321 -30.28 -3.61 7.79
C SER A 321 -30.33 -4.90 8.61
N ASP A 322 -31.44 -5.64 8.46
CA ASP A 322 -31.59 -6.98 9.02
C ASP A 322 -30.81 -8.01 8.19
N SER A 323 -29.85 -8.67 8.83
CA SER A 323 -28.99 -9.70 8.24
C SER A 323 -29.75 -10.93 7.74
N ARG A 324 -31.00 -11.14 8.20
CA ARG A 324 -31.89 -12.20 7.70
C ARG A 324 -32.43 -11.93 6.30
N GLN A 325 -32.51 -10.67 5.85
CA GLN A 325 -33.22 -10.34 4.61
C GLN A 325 -32.29 -9.75 3.53
N VAL A 326 -31.42 -8.81 3.89
CA VAL A 326 -30.87 -7.86 2.91
C VAL A 326 -29.40 -8.18 2.51
N MET A 327 -28.79 -9.18 3.13
CA MET A 327 -27.37 -9.49 2.90
C MET A 327 -27.06 -9.90 1.44
N ALA A 328 -27.96 -10.65 0.80
CA ALA A 328 -27.79 -11.10 -0.59
C ALA A 328 -28.01 -9.98 -1.63
N GLU A 329 -28.70 -8.90 -1.27
CA GLU A 329 -28.91 -7.74 -2.13
C GLU A 329 -27.71 -6.77 -2.08
N GLN A 330 -27.02 -6.74 -0.94
CA GLN A 330 -25.89 -5.84 -0.69
C GLN A 330 -24.55 -6.48 -1.04
N VAL A 331 -24.44 -7.81 -0.95
CA VAL A 331 -23.20 -8.56 -1.15
C VAL A 331 -23.37 -9.58 -2.26
N LYS A 332 -22.50 -9.53 -3.26
CA LYS A 332 -22.55 -10.43 -4.41
C LYS A 332 -22.32 -11.89 -3.99
N PRO A 333 -23.01 -12.87 -4.58
CA PRO A 333 -22.70 -14.29 -4.41
C PRO A 333 -21.23 -14.61 -4.69
N GLU A 334 -20.66 -15.58 -3.97
CA GLU A 334 -19.28 -16.06 -4.17
C GLU A 334 -18.21 -14.94 -4.22
N SER A 335 -18.40 -13.85 -3.47
CA SER A 335 -17.51 -12.67 -3.49
C SER A 335 -16.75 -12.44 -2.19
N VAL A 336 -17.19 -13.06 -1.10
CA VAL A 336 -16.58 -12.92 0.22
C VAL A 336 -15.44 -13.94 0.38
N GLY A 337 -14.28 -13.46 0.81
CA GLY A 337 -13.09 -14.29 1.09
C GLY A 337 -13.05 -14.82 2.52
N LEU A 338 -13.70 -14.14 3.46
CA LEU A 338 -13.77 -14.54 4.86
C LEU A 338 -14.97 -13.91 5.55
N ILE A 339 -15.67 -14.68 6.40
CA ILE A 339 -16.65 -14.15 7.34
C ILE A 339 -16.07 -14.24 8.76
N VAL A 340 -16.04 -13.12 9.48
CA VAL A 340 -15.70 -13.10 10.91
C VAL A 340 -16.73 -12.27 11.64
N SER A 341 -17.36 -12.85 12.65
CA SER A 341 -18.42 -12.16 13.38
C SER A 341 -18.56 -12.65 14.81
N SER A 342 -19.19 -11.81 15.62
CA SER A 342 -19.68 -12.15 16.96
C SER A 342 -21.18 -11.87 16.99
N PRO A 343 -22.03 -12.86 16.65
CA PRO A 343 -23.48 -12.67 16.67
C PRO A 343 -23.95 -12.29 18.07
N PRO A 344 -25.10 -11.61 18.20
CA PRO A 344 -25.70 -11.35 19.51
C PRO A 344 -25.96 -12.67 20.22
N TYR A 345 -25.44 -12.82 21.44
CA TYR A 345 -25.57 -14.06 22.19
C TYR A 345 -27.03 -14.27 22.63
N PRO A 346 -27.56 -15.50 22.53
CA PRO A 346 -28.94 -15.75 22.86
C PRO A 346 -29.21 -15.38 24.32
N ASN A 347 -30.31 -14.66 24.56
CA ASN A 347 -30.80 -14.36 25.91
C ASN A 347 -29.82 -13.51 26.76
N ALA A 348 -28.92 -12.72 26.12
CA ALA A 348 -27.81 -12.06 26.81
C ALA A 348 -27.99 -10.56 27.05
N THR A 349 -28.41 -9.81 26.03
CA THR A 349 -28.38 -8.33 25.99
C THR A 349 -29.49 -7.77 25.11
N ASP A 350 -30.15 -6.70 25.56
CA ASP A 350 -31.09 -5.91 24.74
C ASP A 350 -30.42 -4.59 24.32
N TYR A 351 -29.78 -4.57 23.14
CA TYR A 351 -29.01 -3.40 22.64
C TYR A 351 -29.92 -2.20 22.37
N HIS A 352 -31.16 -2.44 21.93
CA HIS A 352 -32.15 -1.37 21.71
C HIS A 352 -32.44 -0.56 23.00
N LEU A 353 -32.35 -1.19 24.18
CA LEU A 353 -32.53 -0.50 25.46
C LEU A 353 -31.29 0.28 25.89
N TYR A 354 -30.10 -0.32 25.80
CA TYR A 354 -28.85 0.35 26.20
C TYR A 354 -28.54 1.57 25.33
N HIS A 355 -28.93 1.54 24.06
CA HIS A 355 -28.72 2.63 23.12
C HIS A 355 -29.95 3.49 22.88
N ARG A 356 -31.05 3.25 23.58
CA ARG A 356 -32.37 3.88 23.34
C ARG A 356 -32.29 5.39 23.13
N PHE A 357 -31.69 6.12 24.07
CA PHE A 357 -31.61 7.58 23.97
C PHE A 357 -30.65 8.05 22.88
N ARG A 358 -29.57 7.32 22.63
CA ARG A 358 -28.66 7.63 21.52
C ARG A 358 -29.38 7.52 20.18
N ILE A 359 -30.17 6.46 19.99
CA ILE A 359 -30.97 6.20 18.78
C ILE A 359 -31.98 7.33 18.57
N PHE A 360 -32.73 7.75 19.61
CA PHE A 360 -33.63 8.90 19.53
C PHE A 360 -32.91 10.19 19.14
N TRP A 361 -31.81 10.52 19.81
CA TRP A 361 -31.04 11.74 19.53
C TRP A 361 -30.39 11.74 18.14
N LEU A 362 -30.16 10.58 17.54
CA LEU A 362 -29.73 10.41 16.15
C LEU A 362 -30.89 10.43 15.14
N GLY A 363 -32.15 10.53 15.59
CA GLY A 363 -33.32 10.66 14.71
C GLY A 363 -33.94 9.33 14.28
N HIS A 364 -33.65 8.23 14.98
CA HIS A 364 -34.22 6.91 14.72
C HIS A 364 -35.16 6.47 15.86
N ASP A 365 -36.01 5.48 15.58
CA ASP A 365 -36.88 4.87 16.59
C ASP A 365 -36.26 3.56 17.14
N PRO A 366 -35.95 3.48 18.45
CA PRO A 366 -35.43 2.25 19.05
C PRO A 366 -36.41 1.07 19.04
N ARG A 367 -37.72 1.30 18.83
CA ARG A 367 -38.72 0.23 18.69
C ARG A 367 -38.52 -0.57 17.41
N ASP A 368 -38.09 0.09 16.34
CA ASP A 368 -37.81 -0.56 15.06
C ASP A 368 -36.70 -1.59 15.23
N LEU A 369 -35.59 -1.21 15.88
CA LEU A 369 -34.50 -2.12 16.22
C LEU A 369 -34.98 -3.26 17.15
N GLY A 370 -35.75 -2.94 18.19
CA GLY A 370 -36.26 -3.94 19.13
C GLY A 370 -37.18 -4.99 18.50
N SER A 371 -37.82 -4.69 17.37
CA SER A 371 -38.71 -5.61 16.64
C SER A 371 -37.95 -6.68 15.84
N ILE A 372 -36.75 -6.35 15.38
CA ILE A 372 -35.90 -7.22 14.54
C ILE A 372 -34.68 -7.79 15.28
N GLU A 373 -34.40 -7.36 16.51
CA GLU A 373 -33.24 -7.79 17.29
C GLU A 373 -33.20 -9.31 17.51
N ILE A 374 -32.10 -9.93 17.08
CA ILE A 374 -31.80 -11.36 17.29
C ILE A 374 -31.21 -11.54 18.69
N GLY A 375 -31.67 -12.56 19.41
CA GLY A 375 -31.14 -12.90 20.74
C GLY A 375 -31.61 -12.03 21.92
N SER A 376 -32.61 -11.15 21.72
CA SER A 376 -33.17 -10.28 22.78
C SER A 376 -33.63 -11.07 24.02
N HIS A 377 -33.19 -10.62 25.20
CA HIS A 377 -33.56 -11.19 26.49
C HIS A 377 -35.04 -10.92 26.83
N LEU A 378 -35.52 -9.70 26.58
CA LEU A 378 -36.92 -9.34 26.85
C LEU A 378 -37.90 -10.08 25.94
N LYS A 379 -37.54 -10.29 24.67
CA LYS A 379 -38.36 -11.08 23.73
C LYS A 379 -38.50 -12.51 24.24
N HIS A 380 -37.40 -13.12 24.69
CA HIS A 380 -37.41 -14.46 25.30
C HIS A 380 -38.26 -14.51 26.58
N GLN A 381 -38.07 -13.57 27.53
CA GLN A 381 -38.87 -13.54 28.76
C GLN A 381 -40.38 -13.40 28.50
N ARG A 382 -40.77 -12.61 27.51
CA ARG A 382 -42.18 -12.40 27.14
C ARG A 382 -42.80 -13.60 26.44
N LYS A 383 -42.05 -14.27 25.55
CA LYS A 383 -42.55 -15.37 24.71
C LYS A 383 -42.32 -16.77 25.29
N GLN A 384 -41.45 -16.92 26.29
CA GLN A 384 -40.95 -18.23 26.75
C GLN A 384 -40.33 -19.07 25.61
N SER A 385 -39.73 -18.44 24.60
CA SER A 385 -39.23 -19.13 23.41
C SER A 385 -37.93 -19.90 23.68
N GLY A 386 -37.77 -21.10 23.13
CA GLY A 386 -36.53 -21.88 23.30
C GLY A 386 -35.34 -21.35 22.48
N PHE A 387 -34.23 -22.08 22.51
CA PHE A 387 -33.10 -21.85 21.59
C PHE A 387 -33.50 -21.96 20.12
N ASP A 388 -34.59 -22.67 19.81
CA ASP A 388 -35.05 -22.91 18.43
C ASP A 388 -35.39 -21.63 17.67
N GLU A 389 -35.96 -20.59 18.32
CA GLU A 389 -36.21 -19.30 17.65
C GLU A 389 -34.89 -18.63 17.24
N TYR A 390 -33.87 -18.69 18.11
CA TYR A 390 -32.53 -18.19 17.79
C TYR A 390 -31.83 -19.02 16.70
N ALA A 391 -31.98 -20.35 16.75
CA ALA A 391 -31.41 -21.24 15.75
C ALA A 391 -31.97 -20.94 14.35
N GLU A 392 -33.25 -20.60 14.26
CA GLU A 392 -33.90 -20.30 12.98
C GLU A 392 -33.55 -18.91 12.44
N ASP A 393 -33.46 -17.89 13.31
CA ASP A 393 -32.88 -16.60 12.95
C ASP A 393 -31.45 -16.78 12.41
N MET A 394 -30.63 -17.59 13.08
CA MET A 394 -29.27 -17.88 12.64
C MET A 394 -29.21 -18.75 11.37
N ARG A 395 -30.17 -19.66 11.14
CA ARG A 395 -30.26 -20.45 9.91
C ARG A 395 -30.41 -19.54 8.69
N GLU A 396 -31.28 -18.54 8.76
CA GLU A 396 -31.48 -17.58 7.67
C GLU A 396 -30.20 -16.78 7.40
N VAL A 397 -29.58 -16.23 8.44
CA VAL A 397 -28.32 -15.49 8.32
C VAL A 397 -27.20 -16.36 7.74
N MET A 398 -27.02 -17.58 8.27
CA MET A 398 -25.97 -18.51 7.82
C MET A 398 -26.22 -18.98 6.39
N THR A 399 -27.48 -19.08 5.95
CA THR A 399 -27.84 -19.39 4.55
C THR A 399 -27.37 -18.27 3.62
N HIS A 400 -27.54 -17.00 4.01
CA HIS A 400 -27.00 -15.87 3.25
C HIS A 400 -25.48 -15.84 3.28
N CYS A 401 -24.86 -16.07 4.44
CA CYS A 401 -23.42 -16.23 4.56
C CYS A 401 -22.87 -17.31 3.61
N PHE A 402 -23.53 -18.47 3.51
CA PHE A 402 -23.11 -19.55 2.61
C PHE A 402 -23.19 -19.14 1.13
N LYS A 403 -24.21 -18.38 0.72
CA LYS A 403 -24.37 -17.89 -0.66
C LYS A 403 -23.27 -16.90 -1.06
N VAL A 404 -22.93 -15.96 -0.18
CA VAL A 404 -21.96 -14.90 -0.48
C VAL A 404 -20.50 -15.33 -0.28
N LEU A 405 -20.26 -16.30 0.60
CA LEU A 405 -18.93 -16.87 0.84
C LEU A 405 -18.47 -17.64 -0.40
N SER A 406 -17.23 -17.41 -0.79
CA SER A 406 -16.62 -18.15 -1.89
C SER A 406 -16.40 -19.62 -1.51
N ALA A 407 -16.56 -20.56 -2.45
CA ALA A 407 -16.22 -21.98 -2.23
C ALA A 407 -14.84 -22.14 -1.57
N GLY A 408 -14.62 -23.14 -0.71
CA GLY A 408 -13.33 -23.36 -0.04
C GLY A 408 -12.92 -22.32 1.02
N ARG A 409 -13.66 -21.21 1.20
CA ARG A 409 -13.39 -20.16 2.21
C ARG A 409 -14.09 -20.42 3.54
N PHE A 410 -13.69 -19.64 4.54
CA PHE A 410 -14.03 -19.86 5.95
C PHE A 410 -15.05 -18.84 6.47
N ALA A 411 -15.87 -19.29 7.40
CA ALA A 411 -16.72 -18.46 8.24
C ALA A 411 -16.42 -18.76 9.71
N VAL A 412 -16.20 -17.72 10.51
CA VAL A 412 -15.87 -17.87 11.93
C VAL A 412 -16.86 -17.07 12.76
N PHE A 413 -17.59 -17.77 13.63
CA PHE A 413 -18.52 -17.18 14.57
C PHE A 413 -17.97 -17.33 15.99
N VAL A 414 -17.75 -16.21 16.67
CA VAL A 414 -17.37 -16.17 18.08
C VAL A 414 -18.65 -16.19 18.91
N VAL A 415 -18.86 -17.25 19.69
CA VAL A 415 -20.11 -17.45 20.44
C VAL A 415 -19.87 -17.84 21.89
N GLY A 416 -20.73 -17.33 22.77
CA GLY A 416 -20.82 -17.77 24.16
C GLY A 416 -21.98 -18.75 24.38
N ASP A 417 -21.84 -19.62 25.38
CA ASP A 417 -22.93 -20.48 25.82
C ASP A 417 -24.07 -19.66 26.45
N ALA A 418 -25.30 -20.09 26.18
CA ALA A 418 -26.51 -19.42 26.66
C ALA A 418 -27.22 -20.26 27.72
N MET A 419 -28.04 -19.59 28.54
CA MET A 419 -28.84 -20.25 29.57
C MET A 419 -30.33 -20.09 29.27
N PHE A 420 -31.02 -21.22 29.14
CA PHE A 420 -32.46 -21.31 28.89
C PHE A 420 -33.09 -22.21 29.94
N GLY A 421 -34.14 -21.76 30.63
CA GLY A 421 -34.81 -22.57 31.65
C GLY A 421 -33.95 -23.05 32.83
N GLY A 422 -32.75 -22.49 33.03
CA GLY A 422 -31.79 -22.94 34.05
C GLY A 422 -30.74 -23.94 33.55
N GLU A 423 -30.83 -24.40 32.30
CA GLU A 423 -29.85 -25.28 31.65
C GLU A 423 -28.91 -24.50 30.72
N ILE A 424 -27.67 -24.98 30.60
CA ILE A 424 -26.66 -24.41 29.71
C ILE A 424 -26.81 -25.05 28.33
N THR A 425 -27.10 -24.24 27.32
CA THR A 425 -27.11 -24.66 25.92
C THR A 425 -25.74 -24.35 25.29
N ASN A 426 -25.08 -25.38 24.75
CA ASN A 426 -23.87 -25.20 23.95
C ASN A 426 -24.23 -24.57 22.59
N THR A 427 -24.03 -23.26 22.49
CA THR A 427 -24.42 -22.48 21.30
C THR A 427 -23.61 -22.93 20.08
N ALA A 428 -22.32 -23.20 20.23
CA ALA A 428 -21.44 -23.58 19.12
C ALA A 428 -21.86 -24.91 18.48
N ASP A 429 -22.16 -25.93 19.30
CA ASP A 429 -22.57 -27.26 18.80
C ASP A 429 -23.91 -27.19 18.05
N LYS A 430 -24.85 -26.39 18.55
CA LYS A 430 -26.16 -26.20 17.89
C LYS A 430 -26.02 -25.44 16.57
N LEU A 431 -25.22 -24.38 16.53
CA LEU A 431 -24.95 -23.66 15.29
C LEU A 431 -24.15 -24.50 14.29
N GLN A 432 -23.27 -25.39 14.76
CA GLN A 432 -22.60 -26.37 13.90
C GLN A 432 -23.61 -27.30 13.22
N GLN A 433 -24.64 -27.78 13.93
CA GLN A 433 -25.70 -28.60 13.35
C GLN A 433 -26.49 -27.84 12.28
N VAL A 434 -26.84 -26.57 12.55
CA VAL A 434 -27.50 -25.69 11.56
C VAL A 434 -26.61 -25.49 10.34
N ALA A 435 -25.31 -25.21 10.55
CA ALA A 435 -24.33 -25.03 9.48
C ALA A 435 -24.22 -26.27 8.58
N HIS A 436 -24.18 -27.46 9.18
CA HIS A 436 -24.10 -28.73 8.46
C HIS A 436 -25.33 -28.94 7.56
N GLN A 437 -26.53 -28.60 8.05
CA GLN A 437 -27.77 -28.69 7.25
C GLN A 437 -27.78 -27.72 6.06
N ILE A 438 -27.11 -26.57 6.18
CA ILE A 438 -26.96 -25.58 5.09
C ILE A 438 -25.93 -26.05 4.05
N GLY A 439 -24.94 -26.85 4.47
CA GLY A 439 -23.88 -27.38 3.62
C GLY A 439 -22.47 -26.94 3.99
N PHE A 440 -22.25 -26.29 5.14
CA PHE A 440 -20.92 -26.01 5.65
C PHE A 440 -20.21 -27.29 6.14
N GLU A 441 -18.90 -27.33 5.96
CA GLU A 441 -17.97 -28.24 6.64
C GLU A 441 -17.58 -27.64 7.99
N HIS A 442 -17.55 -28.46 9.03
CA HIS A 442 -16.96 -28.08 10.31
C HIS A 442 -15.45 -28.32 10.26
N VAL A 443 -14.66 -27.29 10.61
CA VAL A 443 -13.20 -27.35 10.58
C VAL A 443 -12.64 -27.48 11.99
N ALA A 444 -13.07 -26.61 12.90
CA ALA A 444 -12.62 -26.61 14.29
C ALA A 444 -13.61 -25.88 15.20
N THR A 445 -13.59 -26.22 16.48
CA THR A 445 -14.19 -25.43 17.56
C THR A 445 -13.09 -25.13 18.58
N VAL A 446 -12.65 -23.87 18.66
CA VAL A 446 -11.55 -23.47 19.54
C VAL A 446 -12.09 -22.78 20.77
N GLU A 447 -11.72 -23.25 21.97
CA GLU A 447 -12.15 -22.64 23.23
C GLU A 447 -11.24 -21.46 23.60
N ARG A 448 -11.87 -20.39 24.08
CA ARG A 448 -11.22 -19.16 24.52
C ARG A 448 -11.62 -18.84 25.97
N PRO A 449 -10.67 -18.77 26.92
CA PRO A 449 -10.98 -18.30 28.27
C PRO A 449 -11.25 -16.79 28.29
N ILE A 450 -12.29 -16.35 29.01
CA ILE A 450 -12.56 -14.92 29.24
C ILE A 450 -12.04 -14.51 30.62
N HIS A 451 -10.95 -13.74 30.65
CA HIS A 451 -10.41 -13.19 31.88
C HIS A 451 -11.40 -12.29 32.63
N ALA A 452 -11.45 -12.41 33.96
CA ALA A 452 -12.42 -11.71 34.82
C ALA A 452 -12.37 -10.18 34.69
N THR A 453 -11.18 -9.60 34.46
CA THR A 453 -10.96 -8.15 34.29
C THR A 453 -11.43 -7.60 32.95
N ARG A 454 -11.67 -8.46 31.95
CA ARG A 454 -12.10 -8.06 30.60
C ARG A 454 -13.57 -8.34 30.32
N ARG A 455 -14.35 -8.71 31.35
CA ARG A 455 -15.80 -8.89 31.23
C ARG A 455 -16.47 -7.52 31.18
N SER A 456 -17.41 -7.33 30.26
CA SER A 456 -18.20 -6.09 30.20
C SER A 456 -19.13 -5.89 31.41
N PHE A 457 -19.24 -6.88 32.31
CA PHE A 457 -20.15 -6.88 33.47
C PHE A 457 -19.49 -7.58 34.68
N VAL A 458 -19.72 -7.06 35.89
CA VAL A 458 -19.01 -7.46 37.14
C VAL A 458 -19.71 -8.58 37.93
N SER A 459 -21.02 -8.80 37.79
CA SER A 459 -21.76 -9.84 38.53
C SER A 459 -21.86 -11.18 37.75
N ALA A 460 -21.54 -12.28 38.44
CA ALA A 460 -21.24 -13.59 37.85
C ALA A 460 -22.44 -14.53 37.61
N ALA A 461 -23.68 -14.12 37.92
CA ALA A 461 -24.74 -15.12 38.14
C ALA A 461 -25.30 -15.81 36.88
N ARG A 462 -24.98 -15.40 35.65
CA ARG A 462 -25.67 -15.92 34.45
C ARG A 462 -24.88 -16.04 33.13
N ARG A 463 -23.54 -15.96 33.11
CA ARG A 463 -22.78 -15.83 31.84
C ARG A 463 -21.55 -16.73 31.71
N ALA A 464 -21.25 -17.13 30.47
CA ALA A 464 -20.20 -18.08 30.09
C ALA A 464 -18.79 -17.65 30.55
N ARG A 465 -18.01 -18.60 31.08
CA ARG A 465 -16.61 -18.39 31.52
C ARG A 465 -15.61 -18.48 30.37
N SER A 466 -16.05 -19.02 29.24
CA SER A 466 -15.32 -19.14 27.98
C SER A 466 -16.23 -18.79 26.81
N GLU A 467 -15.61 -18.40 25.69
CA GLU A 467 -16.23 -18.29 24.37
C GLU A 467 -15.67 -19.41 23.48
N ARG A 468 -16.39 -19.76 22.42
CA ARG A 468 -15.92 -20.70 21.41
C ARG A 468 -15.88 -20.02 20.05
N LEU A 469 -14.81 -20.27 19.31
CA LEU A 469 -14.68 -19.90 17.90
C LEU A 469 -15.16 -21.10 17.08
N LEU A 470 -16.37 -20.99 16.50
CA LEU A 470 -16.89 -21.99 15.57
C LEU A 470 -16.34 -21.69 14.18
N VAL A 471 -15.44 -22.55 13.69
CA VAL A 471 -14.76 -22.41 12.40
C VAL A 471 -15.42 -23.35 11.39
N LEU A 472 -16.04 -22.73 10.38
CA LEU A 472 -16.76 -23.39 9.31
C LEU A 472 -16.07 -23.11 7.98
N ARG A 473 -16.26 -24.01 7.02
CA ARG A 473 -15.76 -23.85 5.65
C ARG A 473 -16.86 -24.18 4.66
N LYS A 474 -17.00 -23.38 3.62
CA LYS A 474 -17.80 -23.77 2.46
C LYS A 474 -17.01 -24.81 1.66
N PRO A 475 -17.59 -25.98 1.30
CA PRO A 475 -16.87 -26.98 0.52
C PRO A 475 -16.17 -26.39 -0.70
N ASP A 476 -14.94 -26.82 -0.94
CA ASP A 476 -14.20 -26.40 -2.14
C ASP A 476 -14.78 -27.10 -3.37
N ARG A 477 -14.76 -26.39 -4.49
CA ARG A 477 -15.16 -26.91 -5.79
C ARG A 477 -14.34 -26.25 -6.87
N LEU A 478 -14.16 -26.94 -7.99
CA LEU A 478 -13.66 -26.29 -9.19
C LEU A 478 -14.70 -25.29 -9.67
N VAL A 479 -14.26 -24.05 -9.89
CA VAL A 479 -15.07 -22.97 -10.42
C VAL A 479 -14.56 -22.61 -11.81
N HIS A 480 -15.49 -22.51 -12.75
CA HIS A 480 -15.22 -22.04 -14.10
C HIS A 480 -15.21 -20.52 -14.13
N PHE A 481 -14.12 -19.95 -14.65
CA PHE A 481 -13.99 -18.52 -14.86
C PHE A 481 -13.79 -18.21 -16.34
N ASP A 482 -14.63 -17.34 -16.87
CA ASP A 482 -14.44 -16.73 -18.18
C ASP A 482 -13.51 -15.53 -18.05
N LEU A 483 -12.46 -15.46 -18.87
CA LEU A 483 -11.45 -14.43 -18.79
C LEU A 483 -11.61 -13.39 -19.88
N SER A 484 -11.77 -12.14 -19.44
CA SER A 484 -11.94 -11.04 -20.36
C SER A 484 -10.67 -10.57 -21.04
N ALA A 485 -10.67 -10.52 -22.37
CA ALA A 485 -9.60 -9.86 -23.10
C ALA A 485 -9.54 -8.35 -22.75
N PRO A 486 -8.39 -7.67 -22.93
CA PRO A 486 -8.31 -6.23 -22.78
C PRO A 486 -9.17 -5.51 -23.81
N ASN A 487 -9.58 -4.27 -23.51
CA ASN A 487 -10.39 -3.44 -24.43
C ASN A 487 -9.58 -2.90 -25.64
N TYR A 488 -8.30 -3.26 -25.75
CA TYR A 488 -7.40 -2.92 -26.83
C TYR A 488 -6.93 -4.18 -27.56
N ARG A 489 -6.59 -4.04 -28.84
CA ARG A 489 -6.05 -5.15 -29.63
C ARG A 489 -4.66 -5.54 -29.12
N LEU A 490 -4.50 -6.81 -28.76
CA LEU A 490 -3.21 -7.41 -28.44
C LEU A 490 -2.38 -7.56 -29.71
N TRP A 491 -1.07 -7.41 -29.60
CA TRP A 491 -0.14 -7.80 -30.66
C TRP A 491 0.03 -9.32 -30.62
N ASP A 492 0.41 -9.94 -31.73
CA ASP A 492 0.48 -11.40 -31.86
C ASP A 492 1.36 -12.04 -30.76
N TYR A 493 2.50 -11.42 -30.41
CA TYR A 493 3.35 -11.90 -29.33
C TYR A 493 2.76 -11.70 -27.92
N GLU A 494 1.85 -10.72 -27.73
CA GLU A 494 1.15 -10.53 -26.46
C GLU A 494 0.07 -11.58 -26.26
N GLU A 495 -0.54 -12.07 -27.34
CA GLU A 495 -1.43 -13.24 -27.28
C GLU A 495 -0.66 -14.51 -26.86
N LEU A 496 0.55 -14.70 -27.40
CA LEU A 496 1.45 -15.77 -26.96
C LEU A 496 1.87 -15.63 -25.49
N LEU A 497 2.23 -14.42 -25.05
CA LEU A 497 2.55 -14.14 -23.64
C LEU A 497 1.36 -14.43 -22.73
N ARG A 498 0.14 -14.07 -23.16
CA ARG A 498 -1.09 -14.39 -22.43
C ARG A 498 -1.28 -15.90 -22.30
N GLU A 499 -1.11 -16.67 -23.37
CA GLU A 499 -1.22 -18.13 -23.33
C GLU A 499 -0.18 -18.77 -22.39
N GLN A 500 1.08 -18.31 -22.47
CA GLN A 500 2.15 -18.77 -21.60
C GLN A 500 1.88 -18.41 -20.13
N GLU A 501 1.41 -17.19 -19.86
CA GLU A 501 1.02 -16.73 -18.52
C GLU A 501 -0.10 -17.62 -17.93
N LEU A 502 -1.16 -17.87 -18.69
CA LEU A 502 -2.26 -18.74 -18.25
C LEU A 502 -1.78 -20.17 -17.99
N THR A 503 -0.93 -20.68 -18.87
CA THR A 503 -0.35 -22.02 -18.72
C THR A 503 0.55 -22.13 -17.50
N ALA A 504 1.36 -21.10 -17.23
CA ALA A 504 2.27 -21.08 -16.08
C ALA A 504 1.51 -20.98 -14.74
N LEU A 505 0.46 -20.16 -14.67
CA LEU A 505 -0.29 -19.93 -13.43
C LEU A 505 -1.27 -21.07 -13.09
N PHE A 506 -1.88 -21.69 -14.10
CA PHE A 506 -2.99 -22.64 -13.93
C PHE A 506 -2.71 -24.04 -14.46
N GLY A 507 -1.67 -24.22 -15.28
CA GLY A 507 -1.36 -25.48 -15.94
C GLY A 507 -2.21 -25.72 -17.19
N LYS A 508 -1.57 -26.25 -18.25
CA LYS A 508 -2.17 -26.41 -19.60
C LYS A 508 -3.52 -27.13 -19.61
N LYS A 509 -3.72 -28.14 -18.74
CA LYS A 509 -4.95 -28.94 -18.67
C LYS A 509 -6.17 -28.15 -18.18
N ARG A 510 -5.95 -27.05 -17.44
CA ARG A 510 -7.02 -26.24 -16.84
C ARG A 510 -7.38 -25.02 -17.68
N VAL A 511 -6.67 -24.78 -18.79
CA VAL A 511 -6.90 -23.66 -19.70
C VAL A 511 -7.64 -24.18 -20.94
N ARG A 512 -8.79 -23.58 -21.27
CA ARG A 512 -9.53 -23.91 -22.50
C ARG A 512 -9.28 -22.83 -23.57
N PRO A 513 -8.92 -23.22 -24.81
CA PRO A 513 -8.54 -22.29 -25.86
C PRO A 513 -9.72 -21.47 -26.39
N LEU A 514 -9.39 -20.30 -26.95
CA LEU A 514 -10.30 -19.29 -27.48
C LEU A 514 -11.11 -19.84 -28.66
N ALA A 515 -12.45 -19.74 -28.59
CA ALA A 515 -13.27 -19.69 -29.80
C ALA A 515 -13.05 -18.33 -30.49
N LYS A 516 -13.43 -18.23 -31.78
CA LYS A 516 -13.30 -17.01 -32.62
C LYS A 516 -13.88 -15.72 -31.98
N ASP A 517 -14.71 -15.86 -30.94
CA ASP A 517 -15.35 -14.77 -30.20
C ASP A 517 -14.92 -14.65 -28.71
N ALA A 518 -13.61 -14.86 -28.45
CA ALA A 518 -12.78 -14.07 -27.53
C ALA A 518 -12.86 -14.22 -25.99
N TRP A 519 -13.06 -15.42 -25.42
CA TRP A 519 -12.71 -15.70 -24.02
C TRP A 519 -11.83 -16.95 -23.88
N SER A 520 -10.79 -16.87 -23.05
CA SER A 520 -10.14 -18.06 -22.48
C SER A 520 -10.89 -18.42 -21.21
N ALA A 521 -11.16 -19.69 -20.96
CA ALA A 521 -11.75 -20.13 -19.71
C ALA A 521 -10.72 -20.90 -18.89
N VAL A 522 -10.75 -20.69 -17.57
CA VAL A 522 -9.94 -21.47 -16.63
C VAL A 522 -10.82 -22.13 -15.60
N GLU A 523 -10.47 -23.36 -15.26
CA GLU A 523 -11.13 -24.13 -14.22
C GLU A 523 -10.17 -24.29 -13.05
N ILE A 524 -10.45 -23.59 -11.95
CA ILE A 524 -9.54 -23.52 -10.80
C ILE A 524 -10.29 -23.75 -9.50
N GLY A 525 -9.59 -24.32 -8.52
CA GLY A 525 -10.07 -24.38 -7.14
C GLY A 525 -9.95 -23.02 -6.47
N HIS A 526 -10.62 -22.83 -5.34
CA HIS A 526 -10.66 -21.52 -4.70
C HIS A 526 -9.28 -20.97 -4.33
N VAL A 527 -8.39 -21.83 -3.84
CA VAL A 527 -7.04 -21.46 -3.37
C VAL A 527 -6.21 -20.74 -4.45
N ASP A 528 -6.51 -20.97 -5.73
CA ASP A 528 -5.83 -20.36 -6.87
C ASP A 528 -6.50 -19.06 -7.35
N ARG A 529 -7.67 -18.66 -6.82
CA ARG A 529 -8.46 -17.51 -7.31
C ARG A 529 -7.68 -16.20 -7.35
N TRP A 530 -6.81 -15.95 -6.37
CA TRP A 530 -5.98 -14.75 -6.31
C TRP A 530 -5.07 -14.59 -7.55
N LYS A 531 -4.68 -15.68 -8.22
CA LYS A 531 -3.88 -15.66 -9.46
C LYS A 531 -4.64 -15.00 -10.61
N LEU A 532 -5.97 -15.10 -10.65
CA LEU A 532 -6.81 -14.40 -11.65
C LEU A 532 -6.61 -12.88 -11.56
N GLY A 533 -6.51 -12.35 -10.34
CA GLY A 533 -6.25 -10.94 -10.10
C GLY A 533 -4.90 -10.46 -10.64
N ARG A 534 -3.90 -11.36 -10.75
CA ARG A 534 -2.54 -11.05 -11.22
C ARG A 534 -2.37 -11.01 -12.73
N LEU A 535 -3.36 -11.47 -13.50
CA LEU A 535 -3.23 -11.57 -14.96
C LEU A 535 -2.87 -10.23 -15.60
N THR A 536 -1.99 -10.29 -16.60
CA THR A 536 -1.46 -9.13 -17.29
C THR A 536 -2.34 -8.76 -18.48
N PHE A 537 -2.61 -9.74 -19.35
CA PHE A 537 -3.32 -9.52 -20.60
C PHE A 537 -4.79 -9.98 -20.52
N SER A 538 -5.40 -9.86 -19.36
CA SER A 538 -6.84 -10.04 -19.16
C SER A 538 -7.39 -8.87 -18.32
N SER A 539 -8.56 -8.35 -18.67
CA SER A 539 -9.15 -7.16 -18.03
C SER A 539 -10.10 -7.47 -16.89
N ALA A 540 -10.75 -8.64 -16.95
CA ALA A 540 -11.72 -9.08 -15.97
C ALA A 540 -11.80 -10.61 -15.95
N TYR A 541 -12.46 -11.14 -14.94
CA TYR A 541 -12.87 -12.54 -14.87
C TYR A 541 -14.28 -12.62 -14.29
N SER A 542 -15.06 -13.58 -14.78
CA SER A 542 -16.46 -13.76 -14.36
C SER A 542 -16.85 -15.22 -14.20
N THR A 543 -17.91 -15.46 -13.44
CA THR A 543 -18.56 -16.79 -13.32
C THR A 543 -19.99 -16.71 -13.84
N SER A 544 -20.57 -17.87 -14.21
CA SER A 544 -22.00 -17.98 -14.59
C SER A 544 -22.95 -17.45 -13.52
N ASP A 545 -22.54 -17.54 -12.25
CA ASP A 545 -23.36 -17.23 -11.07
C ASP A 545 -23.33 -15.72 -10.73
N GLY A 546 -22.79 -14.88 -11.62
CA GLY A 546 -22.88 -13.42 -11.55
C GLY A 546 -21.67 -12.70 -10.92
N LEU A 547 -20.60 -13.41 -10.58
CA LEU A 547 -19.35 -12.75 -10.17
C LEU A 547 -18.72 -12.09 -11.40
N LEU A 548 -18.34 -10.82 -11.26
CA LEU A 548 -17.53 -10.08 -12.23
C LEU A 548 -16.53 -9.22 -11.47
N GLU A 549 -15.25 -9.48 -11.67
CA GLU A 549 -14.13 -8.79 -11.03
C GLU A 549 -13.14 -8.31 -12.08
N ARG A 550 -12.52 -7.15 -11.84
CA ARG A 550 -11.46 -6.63 -12.71
C ARG A 550 -10.11 -7.16 -12.25
N THR A 551 -9.21 -7.40 -13.19
CA THR A 551 -7.82 -7.76 -12.85
C THR A 551 -7.08 -6.55 -12.28
N TRP A 552 -6.01 -6.82 -11.54
CA TRP A 552 -5.15 -5.77 -11.01
C TRP A 552 -4.56 -4.89 -12.12
N GLN A 553 -4.23 -5.48 -13.27
CA GLN A 553 -3.75 -4.72 -14.43
C GLN A 553 -4.77 -3.68 -14.89
N LYS A 554 -6.03 -4.07 -15.03
CA LYS A 554 -7.11 -3.19 -15.47
C LYS A 554 -7.33 -2.04 -14.48
N LEU A 555 -7.29 -2.34 -13.19
CA LEU A 555 -7.47 -1.33 -12.14
C LEU A 555 -6.35 -0.29 -12.14
N LEU A 556 -5.09 -0.72 -12.28
CA LEU A 556 -3.95 0.19 -12.39
C LEU A 556 -4.04 1.09 -13.62
N GLU A 557 -4.46 0.55 -14.76
CA GLU A 557 -4.53 1.30 -16.02
C GLU A 557 -5.73 2.27 -16.10
N ASN A 558 -6.92 1.83 -15.68
CA ASN A 558 -8.17 2.56 -15.95
C ASN A 558 -9.18 2.60 -14.79
N GLY A 559 -8.87 1.96 -13.65
CA GLY A 559 -9.84 1.76 -12.58
C GLY A 559 -11.04 0.93 -13.02
N ASP A 560 -12.21 1.24 -12.47
CA ASP A 560 -13.47 0.58 -12.86
C ASP A 560 -14.05 1.10 -14.18
N SER A 561 -13.42 2.10 -14.81
CA SER A 561 -13.91 2.73 -16.04
C SER A 561 -13.42 2.01 -17.31
N ASP A 562 -14.28 1.93 -18.33
CA ASP A 562 -13.98 1.34 -19.65
C ASP A 562 -13.76 2.40 -20.75
N LEU A 563 -13.26 3.57 -20.36
CA LEU A 563 -13.22 4.75 -21.24
C LEU A 563 -12.18 4.66 -22.37
N SER A 564 -11.08 3.92 -22.18
CA SER A 564 -9.98 3.86 -23.15
C SER A 564 -9.91 2.54 -23.91
N ARG A 565 -9.85 2.61 -25.24
CA ARG A 565 -9.49 1.50 -26.14
C ARG A 565 -8.00 1.43 -26.45
N ARG A 566 -7.17 2.23 -25.76
CA ARG A 566 -5.71 2.25 -25.92
C ARG A 566 -5.05 1.69 -24.66
N LYS A 567 -4.04 0.85 -24.87
CA LYS A 567 -3.13 0.36 -23.82
C LYS A 567 -2.42 1.55 -23.17
N GLU A 568 -2.42 1.60 -21.85
CA GLU A 568 -1.76 2.65 -21.07
C GLU A 568 -0.48 2.06 -20.44
N PRO A 569 0.73 2.33 -20.97
CA PRO A 569 1.98 1.86 -20.36
C PRO A 569 2.53 2.82 -19.30
N LYS A 570 1.85 3.94 -19.01
CA LYS A 570 2.31 5.01 -18.12
C LYS A 570 1.54 5.06 -16.79
N TYR A 571 0.82 3.99 -16.42
CA TYR A 571 0.09 3.91 -15.16
C TYR A 571 1.01 4.07 -13.94
N VAL A 572 0.40 4.47 -12.81
CA VAL A 572 1.10 4.74 -11.55
C VAL A 572 2.26 5.72 -11.80
N THR A 573 3.51 5.30 -11.62
CA THR A 573 4.71 6.14 -11.76
C THR A 573 5.57 5.76 -12.97
N HIS A 574 5.13 4.81 -13.83
CA HIS A 574 5.88 4.43 -15.04
C HIS A 574 6.10 5.59 -16.03
N GLY A 575 5.17 6.55 -16.02
CA GLY A 575 5.22 7.76 -16.83
C GLY A 575 5.77 8.99 -16.11
N ILE A 576 6.56 8.84 -15.05
CA ILE A 576 7.18 9.96 -14.33
C ILE A 576 8.29 10.65 -15.14
N HIS A 577 8.99 9.90 -16.00
CA HIS A 577 10.08 10.41 -16.83
C HIS A 577 10.15 9.70 -18.19
N ALA A 578 10.45 10.46 -19.26
CA ALA A 578 10.62 10.00 -20.63
C ALA A 578 12.00 9.33 -20.88
N TYR A 579 12.48 8.55 -19.91
CA TYR A 579 13.73 7.78 -20.02
C TYR A 579 13.68 6.83 -21.22
N LYS A 580 14.77 6.79 -22.00
CA LYS A 580 14.86 6.05 -23.26
C LYS A 580 15.49 4.67 -23.05
N GLY A 581 15.15 3.72 -23.93
CA GLY A 581 15.70 2.35 -23.86
C GLY A 581 15.11 1.50 -22.73
N LYS A 582 13.79 1.56 -22.54
CA LYS A 582 13.04 0.71 -21.59
C LYS A 582 12.00 -0.12 -22.34
N PHE A 583 11.74 -1.35 -21.90
CA PHE A 583 10.53 -2.07 -22.33
C PHE A 583 9.29 -1.59 -21.57
N TYR A 584 8.11 -1.95 -22.06
CA TYR A 584 6.83 -1.57 -21.45
C TYR A 584 6.51 -2.45 -20.22
N PRO A 585 5.78 -1.92 -19.22
CA PRO A 585 5.58 -2.60 -17.93
C PRO A 585 4.89 -3.97 -17.99
N GLN A 586 3.88 -4.10 -18.85
CA GLN A 586 3.12 -5.33 -18.98
C GLN A 586 4.00 -6.52 -19.42
N LEU A 587 5.10 -6.29 -20.17
CA LEU A 587 6.05 -7.35 -20.49
C LEU A 587 6.71 -7.88 -19.22
N ALA A 588 7.26 -7.00 -18.38
CA ALA A 588 7.88 -7.40 -17.11
C ALA A 588 6.91 -8.18 -16.23
N LYS A 589 5.68 -7.67 -16.06
CA LYS A 589 4.66 -8.37 -15.27
C LYS A 589 4.34 -9.76 -15.80
N SER A 590 4.17 -9.90 -17.12
CA SER A 590 3.91 -11.21 -17.73
C SER A 590 5.07 -12.18 -17.51
N LEU A 591 6.33 -11.72 -17.61
CA LEU A 591 7.51 -12.54 -17.36
C LEU A 591 7.62 -12.96 -15.88
N LEU A 592 7.28 -12.06 -14.94
CA LEU A 592 7.15 -12.42 -13.53
C LEU A 592 6.11 -13.53 -13.33
N ASN A 593 4.93 -13.41 -13.93
CA ASN A 593 3.91 -14.45 -13.83
C ASN A 593 4.33 -15.77 -14.49
N ILE A 594 4.94 -15.73 -15.69
CA ILE A 594 5.46 -16.90 -16.42
C ILE A 594 6.60 -17.59 -15.66
N SER A 595 7.39 -16.83 -14.90
CA SER A 595 8.47 -17.39 -14.07
C SER A 595 7.93 -18.32 -12.98
N GLY A 596 6.70 -18.09 -12.51
CA GLY A 596 6.11 -18.79 -11.37
C GLY A 596 6.51 -18.21 -10.01
N VAL A 597 7.15 -17.03 -9.97
CA VAL A 597 7.51 -16.37 -8.70
C VAL A 597 6.26 -16.11 -7.85
N GLN A 598 6.33 -16.57 -6.60
CA GLN A 598 5.27 -16.39 -5.62
C GLN A 598 5.37 -15.00 -4.97
N PRO A 599 4.26 -14.45 -4.44
CA PRO A 599 4.33 -13.27 -3.58
C PRO A 599 5.32 -13.48 -2.43
N GLY A 600 6.12 -12.46 -2.14
CA GLY A 600 7.26 -12.52 -1.21
C GLY A 600 8.53 -13.15 -1.80
N GLY A 601 8.50 -13.65 -3.04
CA GLY A 601 9.70 -14.07 -3.76
C GLY A 601 10.58 -12.89 -4.19
N VAL A 602 11.78 -13.19 -4.69
CA VAL A 602 12.81 -12.20 -5.01
C VAL A 602 13.04 -12.09 -6.52
N VAL A 603 12.92 -10.88 -7.07
CA VAL A 603 13.34 -10.53 -8.44
C VAL A 603 14.59 -9.66 -8.44
N LEU A 604 15.52 -9.95 -9.35
CA LEU A 604 16.66 -9.09 -9.66
C LEU A 604 16.55 -8.50 -11.09
N ASP A 605 16.85 -7.22 -11.22
CA ASP A 605 17.13 -6.54 -12.48
C ASP A 605 18.55 -5.94 -12.45
N PRO A 606 19.56 -6.61 -13.03
CA PRO A 606 20.96 -6.17 -13.00
C PRO A 606 21.27 -5.02 -13.98
N PHE A 607 20.29 -4.59 -14.78
CA PHE A 607 20.37 -3.41 -15.63
C PHE A 607 19.06 -2.62 -15.47
N CYS A 608 18.78 -2.21 -14.23
CA CYS A 608 17.43 -1.79 -13.88
C CYS A 608 16.96 -0.52 -14.58
N GLY A 609 17.88 0.29 -15.11
CA GLY A 609 17.60 1.55 -15.77
C GLY A 609 16.66 2.40 -14.90
N SER A 610 15.55 2.84 -15.49
CA SER A 610 14.51 3.62 -14.79
C SER A 610 13.60 2.81 -13.84
N GLY A 611 13.91 1.54 -13.56
CA GLY A 611 13.23 0.70 -12.57
C GLY A 611 11.87 0.14 -13.02
N THR A 612 11.71 -0.29 -14.27
CA THR A 612 10.43 -0.88 -14.75
C THR A 612 10.12 -2.19 -14.04
N VAL A 613 11.08 -3.11 -13.96
CA VAL A 613 10.91 -4.41 -13.28
C VAL A 613 10.67 -4.21 -11.79
N LEU A 614 11.37 -3.27 -11.18
CA LEU A 614 11.29 -3.03 -9.74
C LEU A 614 9.92 -2.50 -9.34
N LEU A 615 9.35 -1.56 -10.11
CA LEU A 615 7.98 -1.13 -9.88
C LEU A 615 6.97 -2.26 -10.12
N GLU A 616 7.14 -3.08 -11.16
CA GLU A 616 6.25 -4.23 -11.37
C GLU A 616 6.36 -5.28 -10.26
N GLY A 617 7.56 -5.52 -9.73
CA GLY A 617 7.74 -6.39 -8.59
C GLY A 617 7.01 -5.84 -7.35
N TYR A 618 7.21 -4.56 -7.01
CA TYR A 618 6.45 -3.88 -5.94
C TYR A 618 4.94 -4.08 -6.10
N LEU A 619 4.40 -3.75 -7.27
CA LEU A 619 2.96 -3.77 -7.55
C LEU A 619 2.36 -5.19 -7.51
N ASN A 620 3.17 -6.23 -7.72
CA ASN A 620 2.73 -7.63 -7.74
C ASN A 620 3.22 -8.42 -6.51
N GLY A 621 3.74 -7.72 -5.50
CA GLY A 621 4.16 -8.30 -4.23
C GLY A 621 5.41 -9.19 -4.33
N VAL A 622 6.35 -8.82 -5.18
CA VAL A 622 7.66 -9.47 -5.34
C VAL A 622 8.74 -8.51 -4.85
N GLU A 623 9.59 -8.98 -3.94
CA GLU A 623 10.70 -8.20 -3.42
C GLU A 623 11.73 -7.96 -4.53
N SER A 624 12.09 -6.69 -4.75
CA SER A 624 12.76 -6.28 -5.98
C SER A 624 14.13 -5.69 -5.71
N TYR A 625 15.14 -6.21 -6.39
CA TYR A 625 16.52 -5.75 -6.29
C TYR A 625 17.00 -5.29 -7.66
N GLY A 626 17.66 -4.15 -7.73
CA GLY A 626 18.23 -3.69 -8.99
C GLY A 626 19.41 -2.76 -8.85
N CYS A 627 20.28 -2.82 -9.85
CA CYS A 627 21.38 -1.88 -9.99
C CYS A 627 21.49 -1.37 -11.42
N ASP A 628 22.03 -0.16 -11.53
CA ASP A 628 22.41 0.42 -12.81
C ASP A 628 23.62 1.34 -12.62
N VAL A 629 24.47 1.43 -13.64
CA VAL A 629 25.64 2.32 -13.65
C VAL A 629 25.24 3.77 -13.96
N HIS A 630 24.06 4.00 -14.55
CA HIS A 630 23.58 5.31 -14.93
C HIS A 630 22.92 6.02 -13.73
N PRO A 631 23.53 7.09 -13.18
CA PRO A 631 23.06 7.69 -11.93
C PRO A 631 21.67 8.34 -12.04
N LEU A 632 21.34 8.96 -13.17
CA LEU A 632 19.96 9.46 -13.39
C LEU A 632 18.94 8.32 -13.47
N ALA A 633 19.28 7.19 -14.11
CA ALA A 633 18.37 6.07 -14.22
C ALA A 633 18.04 5.50 -12.83
N VAL A 634 19.06 5.36 -11.97
CA VAL A 634 18.90 5.00 -10.55
C VAL A 634 18.02 6.01 -9.81
N LYS A 635 18.25 7.32 -9.98
CA LYS A 635 17.41 8.36 -9.36
C LYS A 635 15.95 8.25 -9.82
N ILE A 636 15.71 7.99 -11.10
CA ILE A 636 14.36 7.78 -11.64
C ILE A 636 13.73 6.51 -11.05
N GLY A 637 14.47 5.40 -10.99
CA GLY A 637 14.00 4.15 -10.38
C GLY A 637 13.60 4.33 -8.92
N ARG A 638 14.41 5.06 -8.14
CA ARG A 638 14.12 5.40 -6.74
C ARG A 638 12.90 6.29 -6.61
N ALA A 639 12.84 7.41 -7.33
CA ALA A 639 11.67 8.28 -7.37
C ALA A 639 10.37 7.52 -7.71
N LYS A 640 10.45 6.61 -8.68
CA LYS A 640 9.32 5.79 -9.15
C LYS A 640 8.76 4.87 -8.06
N THR A 641 9.62 4.32 -7.20
CA THR A 641 9.27 3.27 -6.23
C THR A 641 9.13 3.80 -4.81
N GLU A 642 10.07 4.62 -4.34
CA GLU A 642 10.14 5.12 -2.96
C GLU A 642 8.96 6.03 -2.59
N VAL A 643 8.41 6.79 -3.54
CA VAL A 643 7.22 7.63 -3.28
C VAL A 643 6.00 6.81 -2.88
N LEU A 644 5.92 5.56 -3.34
CA LEU A 644 4.80 4.65 -3.02
C LEU A 644 4.93 4.03 -1.63
N SER A 645 6.13 4.05 -1.04
CA SER A 645 6.39 3.62 0.34
C SER A 645 5.91 4.63 1.39
N LEU A 646 5.61 5.86 0.97
CA LEU A 646 5.12 6.92 1.84
C LEU A 646 3.62 6.81 2.07
N PRO A 647 3.10 7.22 3.25
CA PRO A 647 1.67 7.34 3.45
C PRO A 647 1.05 8.28 2.42
N ALA A 648 -0.02 7.83 1.75
CA ALA A 648 -0.69 8.55 0.65
C ALA A 648 -0.96 10.03 1.00
N ARG A 649 -1.43 10.28 2.21
CA ARG A 649 -1.73 11.62 2.72
C ARG A 649 -0.52 12.53 2.82
N VAL A 650 0.64 12.01 3.22
CA VAL A 650 1.87 12.80 3.33
C VAL A 650 2.29 13.29 1.95
N VAL A 651 2.25 12.40 0.96
CA VAL A 651 2.56 12.75 -0.43
C VAL A 651 1.51 13.72 -0.98
N ASP A 652 0.23 13.44 -0.82
CA ASP A 652 -0.86 14.30 -1.29
C ASP A 652 -0.78 15.73 -0.75
N GLN A 653 -0.49 15.88 0.55
CA GLN A 653 -0.27 17.17 1.18
C GLN A 653 0.98 17.88 0.65
N ALA A 654 2.10 17.17 0.50
CA ALA A 654 3.34 17.77 -0.02
C ALA A 654 3.18 18.26 -1.47
N LEU A 655 2.59 17.45 -2.35
CA LEU A 655 2.37 17.82 -3.74
C LEU A 655 1.35 18.97 -3.87
N SER A 656 0.30 18.97 -3.04
CA SER A 656 -0.67 20.07 -3.01
C SER A 656 -0.05 21.37 -2.52
N ALA A 657 0.74 21.33 -1.44
CA ALA A 657 1.44 22.50 -0.91
C ALA A 657 2.42 23.10 -1.94
N LEU A 658 3.18 22.25 -2.65
CA LEU A 658 4.04 22.72 -3.73
C LEU A 658 3.22 23.34 -4.86
N ARG A 659 2.16 22.68 -5.33
CA ARG A 659 1.29 23.23 -6.38
C ARG A 659 0.74 24.60 -5.97
N ASP A 660 0.30 24.75 -4.73
CA ASP A 660 -0.26 26.00 -4.22
C ASP A 660 0.83 27.09 -4.18
N SER A 661 2.07 26.77 -3.79
CA SER A 661 3.19 27.73 -3.88
C SER A 661 3.56 28.11 -5.33
N LEU A 662 3.34 27.21 -6.29
CA LEU A 662 3.62 27.43 -7.70
C LEU A 662 2.50 28.19 -8.42
N SER A 663 1.33 28.35 -7.79
CA SER A 663 0.19 29.06 -8.37
C SER A 663 0.41 30.57 -8.49
N ALA A 664 1.32 31.12 -7.67
CA ALA A 664 1.72 32.53 -7.68
C ALA A 664 3.26 32.65 -7.66
N PRO A 665 3.94 32.31 -8.77
CA PRO A 665 5.39 32.43 -8.83
C PRO A 665 5.83 33.91 -8.75
N PRO A 666 7.08 34.19 -8.37
CA PRO A 666 7.58 35.57 -8.32
C PRO A 666 7.54 36.21 -9.71
N SER A 667 7.13 37.49 -9.77
CA SER A 667 7.10 38.25 -11.03
C SER A 667 8.51 38.48 -11.62
N VAL A 668 9.54 38.47 -10.77
CA VAL A 668 10.95 38.51 -11.16
C VAL A 668 11.69 37.44 -10.37
N PHE A 669 12.30 36.47 -11.07
CA PHE A 669 13.07 35.40 -10.44
C PHE A 669 14.41 35.94 -9.90
N PRO A 670 14.85 35.51 -8.69
CA PRO A 670 16.15 35.87 -8.16
C PRO A 670 17.27 35.47 -9.12
N LYS A 671 18.17 36.40 -9.45
CA LYS A 671 19.37 36.15 -10.26
C LYS A 671 20.43 35.40 -9.46
N SER A 672 20.14 34.15 -9.14
CA SER A 672 20.95 33.30 -8.27
C SER A 672 21.10 31.91 -8.89
N THR A 673 22.24 31.29 -8.62
CA THR A 673 22.61 29.92 -8.99
C THR A 673 22.92 29.07 -7.76
N ALA A 674 22.45 29.48 -6.57
CA ALA A 674 22.78 28.87 -5.28
C ALA A 674 22.42 27.37 -5.14
N GLN A 675 21.54 26.85 -6.01
CA GLN A 675 21.18 25.43 -6.04
C GLN A 675 22.10 24.55 -6.90
N PHE A 676 23.09 25.15 -7.57
CA PHE A 676 24.02 24.45 -8.45
C PHE A 676 25.45 24.52 -7.92
N ASP A 677 26.23 23.48 -8.20
CA ASP A 677 27.67 23.50 -7.95
C ASP A 677 28.38 24.45 -8.93
N SER A 678 29.36 25.21 -8.44
CA SER A 678 30.18 26.13 -9.26
C SER A 678 30.84 25.45 -10.48
N SER A 679 31.12 24.15 -10.41
CA SER A 679 31.75 23.38 -11.49
C SER A 679 30.86 23.12 -12.71
N VAL A 680 29.54 23.33 -12.58
CA VAL A 680 28.60 23.18 -13.71
C VAL A 680 28.07 24.51 -14.24
N GLU A 681 28.33 25.62 -13.57
CA GLU A 681 27.70 26.92 -13.84
C GLU A 681 27.95 27.43 -15.27
N GLU A 682 29.20 27.39 -15.73
CA GLU A 682 29.56 27.79 -17.10
C GLU A 682 28.85 26.93 -18.16
N GLU A 683 28.83 25.61 -17.95
CA GLU A 683 28.14 24.68 -18.85
C GLU A 683 26.62 24.89 -18.83
N LEU A 684 26.06 25.21 -17.66
CA LEU A 684 24.64 25.49 -17.48
C LEU A 684 24.22 26.72 -18.29
N PHE A 685 24.90 27.85 -18.16
CA PHE A 685 24.61 29.05 -18.97
C PHE A 685 24.91 28.86 -20.46
N SER A 686 25.75 27.90 -20.84
CA SER A 686 25.94 27.53 -22.24
C SER A 686 24.72 26.82 -22.84
N TRP A 687 24.03 25.98 -22.06
CA TRP A 687 22.91 25.16 -22.52
C TRP A 687 21.52 25.71 -22.19
N PHE A 688 21.43 26.68 -21.28
CA PHE A 688 20.18 27.28 -20.84
C PHE A 688 20.28 28.80 -20.90
N PRO A 689 19.22 29.48 -21.38
CA PRO A 689 19.13 30.92 -21.23
C PRO A 689 19.17 31.33 -19.76
N ALA A 690 19.76 32.49 -19.44
CA ALA A 690 19.84 32.96 -18.06
C ALA A 690 18.48 33.03 -17.33
N PRO A 691 17.36 33.47 -17.97
CA PRO A 691 16.04 33.39 -17.35
C PRO A 691 15.64 31.97 -16.92
N VAL A 692 15.96 30.95 -17.72
CA VAL A 692 15.67 29.54 -17.42
C VAL A 692 16.52 29.03 -16.27
N VAL A 693 17.81 29.42 -16.21
CA VAL A 693 18.70 29.07 -15.09
C VAL A 693 18.14 29.60 -13.76
N PHE A 694 17.67 30.85 -13.72
CA PHE A 694 17.09 31.44 -12.52
C PHE A 694 15.77 30.77 -12.10
N LYS A 695 14.92 30.39 -13.07
CA LYS A 695 13.70 29.61 -12.81
C LYS A 695 14.01 28.22 -12.26
N LEU A 696 15.00 27.52 -12.84
CA LEU A 696 15.46 26.22 -12.35
C LEU A 696 16.01 26.32 -10.93
N ASN A 697 16.85 27.31 -10.64
CA ASN A 697 17.38 27.56 -9.30
C ASN A 697 16.25 27.78 -8.30
N TRP A 698 15.25 28.60 -8.64
CA TRP A 698 14.11 28.85 -7.77
C TRP A 698 13.27 27.59 -7.54
N LEU A 699 12.95 26.82 -8.61
CA LEU A 699 12.20 25.57 -8.51
C LEU A 699 12.92 24.53 -7.63
N LEU A 700 14.22 24.32 -7.85
CA LEU A 700 15.03 23.43 -7.01
C LEU A 700 15.03 23.89 -5.56
N GLY A 701 15.10 25.20 -5.33
CA GLY A 701 14.95 25.78 -3.99
C GLY A 701 13.63 25.41 -3.35
N GLN A 702 12.50 25.54 -4.06
CA GLN A 702 11.18 25.14 -3.53
C GLN A 702 11.08 23.63 -3.27
N ILE A 703 11.63 22.82 -4.18
CA ILE A 703 11.62 21.35 -4.06
C ILE A 703 12.47 20.87 -2.89
N ARG A 704 13.62 21.49 -2.64
CA ARG A 704 14.56 21.07 -1.58
C ARG A 704 14.18 21.58 -0.18
N LEU A 705 13.12 22.38 -0.06
CA LEU A 705 12.53 22.75 1.23
C LEU A 705 11.79 21.59 1.91
N PHE A 706 11.41 20.55 1.16
CA PHE A 706 10.77 19.37 1.73
C PHE A 706 11.78 18.52 2.52
N GLY A 707 11.42 18.12 3.75
CA GLY A 707 12.31 17.37 4.63
C GLY A 707 12.49 15.88 4.32
N ASP A 708 11.62 15.28 3.50
CA ASP A 708 11.72 13.87 3.12
C ASP A 708 12.40 13.72 1.74
N ALA A 709 13.57 13.08 1.74
CA ALA A 709 14.39 12.90 0.54
C ALA A 709 13.67 12.13 -0.59
N ARG A 710 12.70 11.27 -0.27
CA ARG A 710 11.93 10.52 -1.28
C ARG A 710 10.99 11.43 -2.05
N ILE A 711 10.37 12.40 -1.35
CA ILE A 711 9.53 13.44 -1.98
C ILE A 711 10.40 14.36 -2.85
N VAL A 712 11.55 14.80 -2.32
CA VAL A 712 12.51 15.62 -3.07
C VAL A 712 12.97 14.89 -4.34
N ASN A 713 13.37 13.62 -4.23
CA ASN A 713 13.76 12.80 -5.37
C ASN A 713 12.64 12.68 -6.42
N PHE A 714 11.40 12.45 -5.98
CA PHE A 714 10.23 12.37 -6.86
C PHE A 714 10.02 13.66 -7.63
N LEU A 715 10.07 14.80 -6.96
CA LEU A 715 9.89 16.13 -7.55
C LEU A 715 11.04 16.52 -8.48
N GLU A 716 12.30 16.26 -8.10
CA GLU A 716 13.47 16.52 -8.95
C GLU A 716 13.44 15.68 -10.23
N VAL A 717 12.89 14.46 -10.18
CA VAL A 717 12.70 13.63 -11.38
C VAL A 717 11.60 14.18 -12.28
N ILE A 718 10.51 14.72 -11.72
CA ILE A 718 9.50 15.43 -12.52
C ILE A 718 10.13 16.66 -13.19
N LEU A 719 10.97 17.40 -12.48
CA LEU A 719 11.69 18.54 -13.04
C LEU A 719 12.66 18.11 -14.14
N SER A 720 13.41 17.03 -13.93
CA SER A 720 14.32 16.43 -14.92
C SER A 720 13.63 16.17 -16.25
N ASP A 721 12.38 15.72 -16.21
CA ASP A 721 11.59 15.39 -17.39
C ASP A 721 11.25 16.63 -18.25
N CYS A 722 11.30 17.83 -17.67
CA CYS A 722 11.07 19.12 -18.34
C CYS A 722 12.35 19.76 -18.92
N ILE A 723 13.53 19.34 -18.46
CA ILE A 723 14.80 20.04 -18.73
C ILE A 723 15.12 20.15 -20.21
N ARG A 724 14.94 19.05 -20.97
CA ARG A 724 15.30 19.02 -22.40
C ARG A 724 14.52 20.08 -23.19
N GLU A 725 13.21 20.18 -22.94
CA GLU A 725 12.31 21.13 -23.62
C GLU A 725 12.66 22.59 -23.31
N ALA A 726 13.19 22.87 -22.11
CA ALA A 726 13.58 24.21 -21.66
C ALA A 726 15.03 24.59 -22.03
N SER A 727 15.77 23.71 -22.72
CA SER A 727 17.18 23.90 -23.05
C SER A 727 17.40 24.32 -24.51
N GLN A 728 18.64 24.69 -24.83
CA GLN A 728 19.10 24.91 -26.20
C GLN A 728 19.24 23.62 -27.03
N GLN A 729 18.99 22.43 -26.47
CA GLN A 729 18.99 21.18 -27.24
C GLN A 729 17.71 21.02 -28.08
N GLU A 730 17.85 20.50 -29.30
CA GLU A 730 16.75 20.07 -30.17
C GLU A 730 15.98 18.90 -29.52
N PRO A 731 14.72 19.08 -29.06
CA PRO A 731 14.01 18.07 -28.29
C PRO A 731 13.71 16.78 -29.07
N THR A 732 13.61 16.86 -30.40
CA THR A 732 13.29 15.72 -31.28
C THR A 732 14.51 14.89 -31.69
N ASP A 733 15.73 15.32 -31.34
CA ASP A 733 16.96 14.61 -31.64
C ASP A 733 17.49 13.94 -30.36
N LEU A 734 17.74 12.63 -30.43
CA LEU A 734 18.38 11.90 -29.34
C LEU A 734 19.87 12.24 -29.24
N ARG A 735 20.48 12.74 -30.32
CA ARG A 735 21.82 13.31 -30.30
C ARG A 735 21.76 14.72 -29.74
N ILE A 736 22.82 15.14 -29.07
CA ILE A 736 22.91 16.51 -28.60
C ILE A 736 23.24 17.40 -29.78
N ARG A 737 22.21 18.10 -30.24
CA ARG A 737 22.34 19.17 -31.22
C ARG A 737 21.64 20.37 -30.67
N ARG A 738 22.25 21.53 -30.87
CA ARG A 738 21.59 22.80 -30.55
C ARG A 738 20.44 23.02 -31.51
N ARG A 739 19.41 23.73 -31.04
CA ARG A 739 18.34 24.26 -31.87
C ARG A 739 18.93 25.14 -32.98
N ALA A 740 18.27 25.15 -34.14
CA ALA A 740 18.62 26.06 -35.23
C ALA A 740 18.43 27.52 -34.80
N GLU A 741 17.31 27.78 -34.13
CA GLU A 741 16.99 29.07 -33.51
C GLU A 741 17.09 28.92 -31.97
N PRO A 742 18.08 29.57 -31.34
CA PRO A 742 18.21 29.57 -29.89
C PRO A 742 16.99 30.18 -29.22
N ILE A 743 16.59 29.64 -28.07
CA ILE A 743 15.53 30.22 -27.24
C ILE A 743 16.10 31.27 -26.29
N GLU A 744 15.33 32.30 -25.96
CA GLU A 744 15.71 33.32 -24.96
C GLU A 744 15.16 33.01 -23.57
N ASP A 745 14.04 32.28 -23.50
CA ASP A 745 13.39 31.86 -22.27
C ASP A 745 12.51 30.62 -22.53
N ALA A 746 12.08 29.94 -21.47
CA ALA A 746 11.13 28.83 -21.51
C ALA A 746 10.15 28.86 -20.30
N PRO A 747 8.89 28.44 -20.49
CA PRO A 747 7.89 28.35 -19.43
C PRO A 747 8.08 27.07 -18.58
N ILE A 748 9.26 26.93 -17.96
CA ILE A 748 9.62 25.71 -17.23
C ILE A 748 8.80 25.51 -15.95
N VAL A 749 8.37 26.60 -15.29
CA VAL A 749 7.53 26.53 -14.10
C VAL A 749 6.16 25.97 -14.46
N GLU A 750 5.56 26.46 -15.54
CA GLU A 750 4.28 25.99 -16.06
C GLU A 750 4.35 24.54 -16.55
N ALA A 751 5.44 24.18 -17.25
CA ALA A 751 5.68 22.81 -17.69
C ALA A 751 5.82 21.85 -16.50
N PHE A 752 6.57 22.25 -15.46
CA PHE A 752 6.72 21.49 -14.23
C PHE A 752 5.38 21.32 -13.49
N THR A 753 4.63 22.41 -13.28
CA THR A 753 3.32 22.36 -12.61
C THR A 753 2.36 21.41 -13.32
N ARG A 754 2.29 21.45 -14.66
CA ARG A 754 1.46 20.52 -15.44
C ARG A 754 1.89 19.06 -15.25
N ARG A 755 3.19 18.76 -15.20
CA ARG A 755 3.67 17.39 -14.95
C ARG A 755 3.44 16.96 -13.50
N LEU A 756 3.61 17.86 -12.54
CA LEU A 756 3.28 17.64 -11.13
C LEU A 756 1.80 17.24 -10.96
N GLU A 757 0.87 17.99 -11.55
CA GLU A 757 -0.56 17.69 -11.52
C GLU A 757 -0.89 16.32 -12.13
N LEU A 758 -0.27 15.99 -13.26
CA LEU A 758 -0.45 14.69 -13.91
C LEU A 758 0.02 13.54 -13.01
N GLN A 759 1.23 13.65 -12.42
CA GLN A 759 1.73 12.58 -11.54
C GLN A 759 0.92 12.52 -10.23
N HIS A 760 0.50 13.66 -9.69
CA HIS A 760 -0.35 13.71 -8.49
C HIS A 760 -1.70 13.03 -8.73
N SER A 761 -2.32 13.24 -9.90
CA SER A 761 -3.54 12.53 -10.31
C SER A 761 -3.33 11.01 -10.42
N ARG A 762 -2.21 10.56 -11.01
CA ARG A 762 -1.89 9.13 -11.12
C ARG A 762 -1.66 8.46 -9.77
N LEU A 763 -1.00 9.15 -8.84
CA LEU A 763 -0.81 8.65 -7.48
C LEU A 763 -2.15 8.55 -6.73
N ARG A 764 -3.02 9.57 -6.84
CA ARG A 764 -4.39 9.50 -6.29
C ARG A 764 -5.19 8.34 -6.87
N HIS A 765 -5.09 8.10 -8.17
CA HIS A 765 -5.68 6.92 -8.82
C HIS A 765 -5.11 5.61 -8.27
N PHE A 766 -3.78 5.49 -8.14
CA PHE A 766 -3.16 4.30 -7.56
C PHE A 766 -3.68 4.02 -6.13
N TRP A 767 -3.70 5.02 -5.25
CA TRP A 767 -4.18 4.82 -3.88
C TRP A 767 -5.67 4.50 -3.79
N SER A 768 -6.50 4.95 -4.73
CA SER A 768 -7.93 4.60 -4.75
C SER A 768 -8.18 3.11 -5.04
N VAL A 769 -7.26 2.45 -5.76
CA VAL A 769 -7.37 1.03 -6.13
C VAL A 769 -6.42 0.11 -5.34
N ALA A 770 -5.44 0.64 -4.61
CA ALA A 770 -4.40 -0.13 -3.90
C ALA A 770 -4.93 -1.16 -2.89
N SER A 771 -6.15 -0.96 -2.37
CA SER A 771 -6.86 -1.90 -1.51
C SER A 771 -7.35 -3.17 -2.22
N ARG A 772 -7.27 -3.23 -3.56
CA ARG A 772 -7.68 -4.37 -4.40
C ARG A 772 -6.48 -5.17 -4.94
N ARG A 773 -5.29 -4.92 -4.42
CA ARG A 773 -4.06 -5.64 -4.79
C ARG A 773 -4.20 -7.14 -4.49
N PRO A 774 -3.71 -8.03 -5.38
CA PRO A 774 -3.79 -9.48 -5.18
C PRO A 774 -2.76 -10.02 -4.18
N ALA A 775 -1.75 -9.21 -3.85
CA ALA A 775 -0.66 -9.55 -2.95
C ALA A 775 -0.22 -8.29 -2.18
N ALA A 776 0.39 -8.49 -1.01
CA ALA A 776 1.00 -7.39 -0.27
C ALA A 776 2.17 -6.77 -1.03
N PHE A 777 2.30 -5.45 -0.98
CA PHE A 777 3.45 -4.75 -1.58
C PHE A 777 4.75 -5.15 -0.88
N GLN A 778 5.84 -5.26 -1.64
CA GLN A 778 7.16 -5.64 -1.14
C GLN A 778 8.18 -4.53 -1.38
N ASN A 779 9.32 -4.59 -0.69
CA ASN A 779 10.34 -3.56 -0.78
C ASN A 779 11.05 -3.55 -2.14
N CYS A 780 11.55 -2.37 -2.50
CA CYS A 780 12.43 -2.16 -3.65
C CYS A 780 13.80 -1.68 -3.18
N HIS A 781 14.84 -2.38 -3.59
CA HIS A 781 16.23 -2.09 -3.27
C HIS A 781 16.96 -1.69 -4.55
N ILE A 782 17.32 -0.40 -4.65
CA ILE A 782 17.97 0.16 -5.84
C ILE A 782 19.32 0.73 -5.46
N ARG A 783 20.38 0.27 -6.13
CA ARG A 783 21.73 0.81 -5.96
C ARG A 783 22.33 1.28 -7.27
N HIS A 784 23.07 2.38 -7.16
CA HIS A 784 24.00 2.76 -8.20
C HIS A 784 25.22 1.85 -8.12
N GLY A 785 25.52 1.14 -9.20
CA GLY A 785 26.55 0.11 -9.19
C GLY A 785 26.60 -0.69 -10.48
N ASN A 786 27.63 -1.52 -10.59
CA ASN A 786 27.97 -2.24 -11.80
C ASN A 786 27.63 -3.72 -11.63
N SER A 787 26.69 -4.24 -12.40
CA SER A 787 26.27 -5.64 -12.28
C SER A 787 27.32 -6.67 -12.70
N ARG A 788 28.42 -6.22 -13.33
CA ARG A 788 29.60 -7.05 -13.62
C ARG A 788 30.45 -7.30 -12.37
N GLU A 789 30.27 -6.51 -11.31
CA GLU A 789 30.99 -6.62 -10.05
C GLU A 789 30.11 -7.33 -9.00
N ILE A 790 30.55 -8.47 -8.48
CA ILE A 790 29.77 -9.28 -7.53
C ILE A 790 29.54 -8.52 -6.21
N GLU A 791 30.44 -7.61 -5.87
CA GLU A 791 30.35 -6.70 -4.73
C GLU A 791 29.11 -5.79 -4.84
N THR A 792 28.71 -5.39 -6.05
CA THR A 792 27.48 -4.61 -6.25
C THR A 792 26.26 -5.42 -5.81
N LEU A 793 26.16 -6.68 -6.24
CA LEU A 793 25.05 -7.56 -5.87
C LEU A 793 25.08 -7.91 -4.37
N SER A 794 26.27 -8.13 -3.82
CA SER A 794 26.45 -8.36 -2.38
C SER A 794 26.01 -7.14 -1.56
N SER A 795 26.35 -5.94 -2.02
CA SER A 795 25.93 -4.69 -1.37
C SER A 795 24.42 -4.43 -1.46
N LEU A 796 23.76 -4.96 -2.50
CA LEU A 796 22.30 -4.97 -2.60
C LEU A 796 21.64 -5.87 -1.55
N GLY A 797 22.41 -6.72 -0.86
CA GLY A 797 21.90 -7.69 0.12
C GLY A 797 21.64 -9.07 -0.48
N LEU A 798 22.08 -9.32 -1.72
CA LEU A 798 21.88 -10.61 -2.38
C LEU A 798 23.01 -11.59 -2.03
N ALA A 799 22.62 -12.82 -1.71
CA ALA A 799 23.52 -13.92 -1.44
C ALA A 799 23.52 -14.91 -2.63
N ALA A 800 24.45 -15.88 -2.61
CA ALA A 800 24.39 -16.99 -3.56
C ALA A 800 23.07 -17.76 -3.40
N ASN A 801 22.43 -18.12 -4.51
CA ASN A 801 21.12 -18.80 -4.54
C ASN A 801 20.00 -18.09 -3.76
N SER A 802 19.97 -16.75 -3.73
CA SER A 802 18.91 -15.99 -3.05
C SER A 802 17.82 -15.44 -3.97
N VAL A 803 18.05 -15.43 -5.29
CA VAL A 803 17.13 -14.82 -6.28
C VAL A 803 16.24 -15.88 -6.94
N ASP A 804 14.92 -15.66 -6.98
CA ASP A 804 13.97 -16.58 -7.62
C ASP A 804 13.90 -16.37 -9.14
N VAL A 805 13.94 -15.11 -9.58
CA VAL A 805 13.83 -14.74 -11.00
C VAL A 805 14.68 -13.52 -11.33
N VAL A 806 15.29 -13.50 -12.51
CA VAL A 806 15.86 -12.29 -13.11
C VAL A 806 14.98 -11.84 -14.27
N VAL A 807 14.67 -10.55 -14.35
CA VAL A 807 14.03 -9.95 -15.53
C VAL A 807 14.80 -8.67 -15.85
N THR A 808 15.28 -8.52 -17.09
CA THR A 808 16.13 -7.39 -17.43
C THR A 808 16.15 -7.08 -18.92
N SER A 809 16.64 -5.88 -19.24
CA SER A 809 16.90 -5.41 -20.61
C SER A 809 18.25 -4.71 -20.63
N PRO A 810 19.35 -5.44 -20.89
CA PRO A 810 20.66 -4.82 -20.96
C PRO A 810 20.73 -3.79 -22.10
N PRO A 811 21.64 -2.80 -22.00
CA PRO A 811 21.89 -1.88 -23.10
C PRO A 811 22.35 -2.65 -24.35
N TYR A 812 21.82 -2.30 -25.52
CA TYR A 812 22.23 -2.95 -26.77
C TYR A 812 23.61 -2.46 -27.21
N ALA A 813 24.42 -3.37 -27.75
CA ALA A 813 25.77 -3.07 -28.22
C ALA A 813 25.77 -1.88 -29.19
N THR A 814 26.44 -0.79 -28.80
CA THR A 814 26.65 0.41 -29.63
C THR A 814 25.35 1.11 -30.08
N ALA A 815 24.23 0.94 -29.38
CA ALA A 815 22.93 1.41 -29.86
C ALA A 815 22.56 2.85 -29.48
N LEU A 816 22.93 3.34 -28.29
CA LEU A 816 22.61 4.69 -27.82
C LEU A 816 23.72 5.22 -26.89
N PRO A 817 24.09 6.52 -26.97
CA PRO A 817 24.97 7.16 -26.00
C PRO A 817 24.13 7.64 -24.81
N TYR A 818 23.85 6.76 -23.85
CA TYR A 818 22.86 7.01 -22.79
C TYR A 818 23.24 8.21 -21.90
N ILE A 819 24.48 8.28 -21.41
CA ILE A 819 24.94 9.38 -20.54
C ILE A 819 24.86 10.71 -21.28
N ASP A 820 25.24 10.73 -22.55
CA ASP A 820 25.21 11.93 -23.39
C ASP A 820 23.76 12.36 -23.67
N THR A 821 22.87 11.41 -23.94
CA THR A 821 21.43 11.66 -24.14
C THR A 821 20.80 12.38 -22.95
N ASP A 822 21.24 12.07 -21.73
CA ASP A 822 20.70 12.61 -20.48
C ASP A 822 21.61 13.68 -19.83
N ARG A 823 22.61 14.20 -20.56
CA ARG A 823 23.65 15.09 -20.00
C ARG A 823 23.09 16.32 -19.29
N LEU A 824 22.01 16.90 -19.80
CA LEU A 824 21.44 18.13 -19.27
C LEU A 824 20.80 17.88 -17.90
N SER A 825 20.12 16.74 -17.74
CA SER A 825 19.57 16.31 -16.46
C SER A 825 20.67 15.90 -15.48
N LEU A 826 21.71 15.20 -15.94
CA LEU A 826 22.88 14.88 -15.12
C LEU A 826 23.58 16.14 -14.60
N MET A 827 23.65 17.18 -15.43
CA MET A 827 24.25 18.46 -15.04
C MET A 827 23.34 19.24 -14.09
N ALA A 828 22.08 19.49 -14.46
CA ALA A 828 21.21 20.42 -13.75
C ALA A 828 20.49 19.83 -12.52
N ILE A 829 20.41 18.49 -12.39
CA ILE A 829 19.78 17.83 -11.23
C ILE A 829 20.81 17.15 -10.32
N LEU A 830 21.90 16.63 -10.89
CA LEU A 830 22.90 15.84 -10.15
C LEU A 830 24.26 16.53 -10.03
N ASP A 831 24.38 17.80 -10.46
CA ASP A 831 25.62 18.58 -10.40
C ASP A 831 26.84 17.81 -10.97
N MET A 832 26.62 17.08 -12.07
CA MET A 832 27.67 16.28 -12.72
C MET A 832 28.29 17.04 -13.88
N PRO A 833 29.50 17.62 -13.74
CA PRO A 833 30.23 18.22 -14.86
C PRO A 833 30.75 17.18 -15.85
N SER A 834 31.20 17.64 -17.01
CA SER A 834 31.69 16.82 -18.13
C SER A 834 32.72 15.76 -17.73
N ALA A 835 33.69 16.12 -16.88
CA ALA A 835 34.72 15.20 -16.41
C ALA A 835 34.15 14.00 -15.63
N LYS A 836 33.15 14.22 -14.77
CA LYS A 836 32.49 13.13 -14.04
C LYS A 836 31.65 12.24 -14.96
N ARG A 837 30.93 12.84 -15.93
CA ARG A 837 30.08 12.12 -16.88
C ARG A 837 30.89 11.17 -17.77
N ARG A 838 32.11 11.57 -18.17
CA ARG A 838 33.00 10.75 -19.00
C ARG A 838 33.36 9.41 -18.34
N VAL A 839 33.58 9.39 -17.02
CA VAL A 839 33.90 8.15 -16.28
C VAL A 839 32.76 7.14 -16.40
N PHE A 840 31.51 7.59 -16.29
CA PHE A 840 30.34 6.72 -16.44
C PHE A 840 30.14 6.22 -17.87
N GLU A 841 30.42 7.04 -18.87
CA GLU A 841 30.35 6.64 -20.29
C GLU A 841 31.36 5.53 -20.61
N GLU A 842 32.53 5.52 -19.95
CA GLU A 842 33.55 4.47 -20.11
C GLU A 842 33.17 3.15 -19.43
N GLN A 843 32.41 3.22 -18.32
CA GLN A 843 31.94 2.06 -17.55
C GLN A 843 30.68 1.41 -18.11
N LEU A 844 29.89 2.14 -18.92
CA LEU A 844 28.61 1.69 -19.43
C LEU A 844 28.76 0.50 -20.40
N THR A 845 28.08 -0.61 -20.09
CA THR A 845 27.96 -1.74 -21.01
C THR A 845 27.30 -1.29 -22.32
N GLY A 846 27.88 -1.68 -23.45
CA GLY A 846 27.38 -1.26 -24.76
C GLY A 846 27.69 0.18 -25.15
N SER A 847 28.54 0.90 -24.39
CA SER A 847 29.02 2.24 -24.70
C SER A 847 29.57 2.35 -26.13
N ARG A 848 29.34 3.51 -26.75
CA ARG A 848 29.79 3.83 -28.12
C ARG A 848 31.20 4.36 -28.20
N GLU A 849 31.77 4.73 -27.05
CA GLU A 849 33.04 5.41 -26.97
C GLU A 849 34.10 4.48 -26.38
N ILE A 850 35.31 4.56 -26.94
CA ILE A 850 36.49 3.85 -26.45
C ILE A 850 37.72 4.70 -26.73
N GLY A 851 38.52 4.97 -25.69
CA GLY A 851 39.78 5.67 -25.83
C GLY A 851 40.79 4.86 -26.65
N SER A 852 41.71 5.53 -27.34
CA SER A 852 42.71 4.88 -28.20
C SER A 852 43.58 3.86 -27.47
N SER A 853 44.03 4.19 -26.24
CA SER A 853 44.81 3.29 -25.40
C SER A 853 44.02 2.06 -24.95
N THR A 854 42.77 2.24 -24.51
CA THR A 854 41.86 1.15 -24.13
C THR A 854 41.56 0.26 -25.32
N ARG A 855 41.31 0.85 -26.49
CA ARG A 855 41.09 0.11 -27.74
C ARG A 855 42.28 -0.77 -28.08
N ALA A 856 43.51 -0.22 -28.05
CA ALA A 856 44.72 -0.99 -28.37
C ALA A 856 44.87 -2.23 -27.46
N LYS A 857 44.64 -2.07 -26.15
CA LYS A 857 44.65 -3.18 -25.18
C LYS A 857 43.57 -4.23 -25.47
N VAL A 858 42.36 -3.77 -25.79
CA VAL A 858 41.24 -4.68 -26.12
C VAL A 858 41.53 -5.46 -27.41
N GLU A 859 42.10 -4.80 -28.43
CA GLU A 859 42.49 -5.44 -29.68
C GLU A 859 43.62 -6.46 -29.46
N GLU A 860 44.63 -6.13 -28.65
CA GLU A 860 45.69 -7.06 -28.26
C GLU A 860 45.11 -8.35 -27.65
N ILE A 861 44.17 -8.22 -26.71
CA ILE A 861 43.47 -9.37 -26.12
C ILE A 861 42.67 -10.12 -27.18
N LEU A 862 41.88 -9.42 -28.01
CA LEU A 862 41.04 -10.01 -29.06
C LEU A 862 41.86 -10.90 -30.02
N PHE A 863 43.12 -10.57 -30.30
CA PHE A 863 44.02 -11.35 -31.15
C PHE A 863 44.88 -12.39 -30.41
N SER A 864 44.82 -12.43 -29.08
CA SER A 864 45.53 -13.40 -28.24
C SER A 864 44.79 -14.75 -28.10
N GLN A 865 45.41 -15.71 -27.42
CA GLN A 865 44.76 -16.96 -26.99
C GLN A 865 43.74 -16.73 -25.87
N ALA A 866 43.96 -15.74 -24.99
CA ALA A 866 43.08 -15.42 -23.87
C ALA A 866 41.65 -15.04 -24.31
N ALA A 867 41.47 -14.46 -25.49
CA ALA A 867 40.13 -14.19 -26.03
C ALA A 867 39.28 -15.45 -26.18
N ARG A 868 39.90 -16.60 -26.48
CA ARG A 868 39.22 -17.89 -26.67
C ARG A 868 38.81 -18.55 -25.35
N GLU A 869 39.47 -18.17 -24.26
CA GLU A 869 39.14 -18.60 -22.90
C GLU A 869 37.98 -17.78 -22.34
N GLN A 870 37.81 -16.54 -22.79
CA GLN A 870 36.79 -15.62 -22.31
C GLN A 870 35.45 -15.74 -23.03
N LEU A 871 35.46 -16.01 -24.34
CA LEU A 871 34.25 -16.01 -25.18
C LEU A 871 34.28 -17.15 -26.22
N PRO A 872 33.10 -17.54 -26.76
CA PRO A 872 33.02 -18.61 -27.76
C PRO A 872 33.88 -18.35 -29.02
N GLU A 873 34.60 -19.37 -29.51
CA GLU A 873 35.52 -19.26 -30.66
C GLU A 873 34.85 -18.68 -31.91
N GLY A 874 33.60 -19.05 -32.16
CA GLY A 874 32.83 -18.54 -33.30
C GLY A 874 32.63 -17.03 -33.24
N LEU A 875 32.38 -16.47 -32.04
CA LEU A 875 32.23 -15.03 -31.84
C LEU A 875 33.57 -14.32 -32.06
N ILE A 876 34.66 -14.85 -31.50
CA ILE A 876 36.01 -14.30 -31.70
C ILE A 876 36.37 -14.26 -33.18
N THR A 877 36.06 -15.32 -33.92
CA THR A 877 36.29 -15.38 -35.37
C THR A 877 35.48 -14.33 -36.12
N GLU A 878 34.22 -14.11 -35.73
CA GLU A 878 33.35 -13.09 -36.32
C GLU A 878 33.91 -11.68 -36.07
N LEU A 879 34.32 -11.37 -34.84
CA LEU A 879 34.90 -10.07 -34.46
C LEU A 879 36.22 -9.79 -35.19
N ARG A 880 37.11 -10.78 -35.29
CA ARG A 880 38.36 -10.66 -36.06
C ARG A 880 38.11 -10.45 -37.54
N THR A 881 37.04 -11.03 -38.09
CA THR A 881 36.63 -10.82 -39.49
C THR A 881 36.15 -9.39 -39.72
N ILE A 882 35.31 -8.85 -38.83
CA ILE A 882 34.88 -7.44 -38.88
C ILE A 882 36.10 -6.52 -38.82
N HIS A 883 37.04 -6.77 -37.91
CA HIS A 883 38.25 -5.97 -37.77
C HIS A 883 39.10 -5.95 -39.04
N LYS A 884 39.40 -7.12 -39.61
CA LYS A 884 40.20 -7.24 -40.84
C LYS A 884 39.54 -6.52 -42.02
N ARG A 885 38.23 -6.69 -42.21
CA ARG A 885 37.48 -6.04 -43.29
C ARG A 885 37.44 -4.51 -43.15
N ASN A 886 37.23 -4.00 -41.94
CA ASN A 886 37.19 -2.55 -41.70
C ASN A 886 38.55 -1.88 -41.95
N ILE A 887 39.66 -2.55 -41.63
CA ILE A 887 41.01 -2.05 -41.95
C ILE A 887 41.24 -2.06 -43.46
N ALA A 888 40.90 -3.15 -44.15
CA ALA A 888 41.09 -3.28 -45.60
C ALA A 888 40.31 -2.22 -46.40
N ASP A 889 39.13 -1.82 -45.92
CA ASP A 889 38.25 -0.82 -46.55
C ASP A 889 38.65 0.64 -46.24
N GLY A 890 39.67 0.88 -45.40
CA GLY A 890 40.00 2.23 -44.95
C GLY A 890 38.85 2.90 -44.18
N ALA A 891 38.09 2.10 -43.42
CA ALA A 891 36.86 2.54 -42.79
C ALA A 891 37.11 3.68 -41.78
N GLY A 892 36.14 4.60 -41.64
CA GLY A 892 36.24 5.71 -40.69
C GLY A 892 36.38 5.26 -39.22
N PHE A 893 36.90 6.15 -38.36
CA PHE A 893 37.25 5.88 -36.95
C PHE A 893 36.20 5.08 -36.16
N ARG A 894 34.90 5.42 -36.30
CA ARG A 894 33.81 4.68 -35.63
C ARG A 894 33.74 3.21 -36.02
N LYS A 895 33.89 2.90 -37.33
CA LYS A 895 33.88 1.52 -37.83
C LYS A 895 35.13 0.75 -37.37
N LEU A 896 36.29 1.41 -37.29
CA LEU A 896 37.52 0.80 -36.77
C LEU A 896 37.41 0.44 -35.28
N ASN A 897 36.65 1.21 -34.48
CA ASN A 897 36.46 0.91 -33.05
C ASN A 897 35.47 -0.24 -32.79
N MET A 898 34.60 -0.58 -33.76
CA MET A 898 33.51 -1.54 -33.57
C MET A 898 33.95 -2.92 -33.02
N PRO A 899 35.00 -3.59 -33.54
CA PRO A 899 35.39 -4.91 -33.04
C PRO A 899 35.76 -4.89 -31.55
N ALA A 900 36.50 -3.88 -31.10
CA ALA A 900 36.89 -3.72 -29.71
C ALA A 900 35.67 -3.43 -28.81
N LEU A 901 34.75 -2.57 -29.28
CA LEU A 901 33.50 -2.27 -28.57
C LEU A 901 32.61 -3.52 -28.42
N LEU A 902 32.48 -4.33 -29.47
CA LEU A 902 31.71 -5.57 -29.43
C LEU A 902 32.37 -6.63 -28.55
N PHE A 903 33.70 -6.77 -28.60
CA PHE A 903 34.42 -7.67 -27.70
C PHE A 903 34.21 -7.29 -26.22
N ARG A 904 34.35 -5.99 -25.89
CA ARG A 904 34.04 -5.47 -24.55
C ARG A 904 32.60 -5.78 -24.15
N TYR A 905 31.64 -5.53 -25.03
CA TYR A 905 30.22 -5.78 -24.77
C TYR A 905 29.94 -7.24 -24.41
N PHE A 906 30.45 -8.21 -25.18
CA PHE A 906 30.19 -9.62 -24.89
C PHE A 906 30.91 -10.11 -23.62
N ASN A 907 32.09 -9.58 -23.32
CA ASN A 907 32.76 -9.83 -22.03
C ASN A 907 31.96 -9.26 -20.85
N ASP A 908 31.42 -8.05 -20.98
CA ASP A 908 30.54 -7.45 -19.97
C ASP A 908 29.31 -8.31 -19.70
N MET A 909 28.69 -8.81 -20.77
CA MET A 909 27.53 -9.69 -20.68
C MET A 909 27.88 -11.06 -20.08
N ALA A 910 29.06 -11.62 -20.38
CA ALA A 910 29.54 -12.86 -19.78
C ALA A 910 29.76 -12.71 -18.27
N ALA A 911 30.41 -11.62 -17.83
CA ALA A 911 30.59 -11.32 -16.40
C ALA A 911 29.26 -11.13 -15.67
N ASN A 912 28.31 -10.42 -16.31
CA ASN A 912 26.97 -10.25 -15.77
C ASN A 912 26.23 -11.60 -15.63
N LEU A 913 26.23 -12.43 -16.67
CA LEU A 913 25.59 -13.75 -16.64
C LEU A 913 26.21 -14.68 -15.60
N GLN A 914 27.53 -14.62 -15.39
CA GLN A 914 28.22 -15.36 -14.33
C GLN A 914 27.74 -14.93 -12.92
N ASN A 915 27.61 -13.62 -12.68
CA ASN A 915 27.11 -13.10 -11.41
C ASN A 915 25.63 -13.47 -11.20
N VAL A 916 24.82 -13.39 -12.25
CA VAL A 916 23.41 -13.82 -12.24
C VAL A 916 23.31 -15.32 -11.93
N ALA A 917 24.11 -16.16 -12.59
CA ALA A 917 24.15 -17.59 -12.31
C ALA A 917 24.53 -17.89 -10.85
N THR A 918 25.37 -17.05 -10.23
CA THR A 918 25.77 -17.19 -8.83
C THR A 918 24.60 -16.93 -7.87
N VAL A 919 23.85 -15.84 -8.06
CA VAL A 919 22.77 -15.43 -7.14
C VAL A 919 21.43 -16.12 -7.42
N LEU A 920 21.19 -16.60 -8.65
CA LEU A 920 19.96 -17.29 -9.02
C LEU A 920 19.83 -18.62 -8.28
N LYS A 921 18.62 -18.95 -7.79
CA LYS A 921 18.30 -20.26 -7.19
C LYS A 921 18.33 -21.36 -8.25
N SER A 922 18.61 -22.59 -7.83
CA SER A 922 18.44 -23.77 -8.68
C SER A 922 17.00 -23.86 -9.18
N GLY A 923 16.82 -24.14 -10.47
CA GLY A 923 15.52 -24.09 -11.15
C GLY A 923 14.98 -22.68 -11.45
N GLY A 924 15.61 -21.63 -10.90
CA GLY A 924 15.27 -20.24 -11.16
C GLY A 924 15.52 -19.84 -12.61
N LYS A 925 14.79 -18.83 -13.08
CA LYS A 925 14.82 -18.38 -14.48
C LYS A 925 15.32 -16.94 -14.59
N ALA A 926 16.06 -16.65 -15.64
CA ALA A 926 16.52 -15.31 -16.00
C ALA A 926 16.04 -14.93 -17.40
N TYR A 927 15.31 -13.82 -17.50
CA TYR A 927 14.73 -13.32 -18.74
C TYR A 927 15.48 -12.07 -19.22
N TYR A 928 16.06 -12.15 -20.42
CA TYR A 928 16.80 -11.06 -21.04
C TYR A 928 16.07 -10.59 -22.30
N VAL A 929 15.64 -9.34 -22.31
CA VAL A 929 15.05 -8.70 -23.49
C VAL A 929 16.19 -8.05 -24.28
N VAL A 930 16.55 -8.66 -25.41
CA VAL A 930 17.70 -8.26 -26.24
C VAL A 930 17.35 -8.31 -27.72
N GLY A 931 18.08 -7.59 -28.56
CA GLY A 931 17.80 -7.47 -29.98
C GLY A 931 19.08 -7.60 -30.79
N ASP A 932 18.97 -8.24 -31.95
CA ASP A 932 20.04 -8.26 -32.91
C ASP A 932 20.15 -6.88 -33.57
N SER A 933 21.38 -6.48 -33.85
CA SER A 933 21.66 -5.22 -34.54
C SER A 933 22.43 -5.50 -35.82
N LYS A 934 22.77 -4.44 -36.56
CA LYS A 934 23.59 -4.56 -37.77
C LYS A 934 24.52 -3.38 -37.87
N THR A 935 25.69 -3.64 -38.45
CA THR A 935 26.70 -2.63 -38.75
C THR A 935 27.11 -2.74 -40.21
N GLU A 936 27.70 -1.71 -40.76
CA GLU A 936 28.17 -1.71 -42.13
C GLU A 936 29.68 -1.99 -42.16
N VAL A 937 30.09 -3.02 -42.90
CA VAL A 937 31.48 -3.49 -43.02
C VAL A 937 31.82 -3.61 -44.50
N ALA A 938 32.72 -2.76 -44.99
CA ALA A 938 33.10 -2.69 -46.41
C ALA A 938 31.89 -2.56 -47.36
N GLY A 939 31.01 -1.59 -47.10
CA GLY A 939 29.82 -1.31 -47.92
C GLY A 939 28.64 -2.28 -47.74
N GLU A 940 28.80 -3.36 -46.98
CA GLU A 940 27.77 -4.39 -46.79
C GLU A 940 27.21 -4.39 -45.37
N TRP A 941 25.92 -4.72 -45.23
CA TRP A 941 25.30 -4.93 -43.92
C TRP A 941 25.75 -6.24 -43.30
N PHE A 942 26.42 -6.13 -42.15
CA PHE A 942 26.87 -7.23 -41.33
C PHE A 942 25.98 -7.37 -40.07
N PRO A 943 25.32 -8.51 -39.85
CA PRO A 943 24.47 -8.72 -38.69
C PRO A 943 25.30 -8.93 -37.42
N ILE A 944 24.90 -8.30 -36.32
CA ILE A 944 25.43 -8.52 -34.98
C ILE A 944 24.42 -9.39 -34.24
N ARG A 945 24.70 -10.70 -34.18
CA ARG A 945 23.82 -11.76 -33.68
C ARG A 945 23.83 -11.85 -32.15
N THR A 946 23.52 -10.74 -31.48
CA THR A 946 23.51 -10.62 -30.01
C THR A 946 22.76 -11.76 -29.35
N THR A 947 21.55 -12.07 -29.84
CA THR A 947 20.68 -13.12 -29.29
C THR A 947 21.35 -14.49 -29.29
N SER A 948 21.93 -14.89 -30.43
CA SER A 948 22.58 -16.19 -30.60
C SER A 948 23.86 -16.31 -29.76
N TRP A 949 24.63 -15.23 -29.65
CA TRP A 949 25.85 -15.24 -28.86
C TRP A 949 25.59 -15.25 -27.36
N LEU A 950 24.57 -14.53 -26.88
CA LEU A 950 24.20 -14.56 -25.47
C LEU A 950 23.68 -15.94 -25.02
N LEU A 951 22.96 -16.67 -25.88
CA LEU A 951 22.58 -18.07 -25.59
C LEU A 951 23.81 -18.95 -25.34
N ARG A 952 24.82 -18.88 -26.23
CA ARG A 952 26.06 -19.66 -26.09
C ARG A 952 26.93 -19.22 -24.91
N ILE A 953 26.96 -17.92 -24.61
CA ILE A 953 27.67 -17.40 -23.43
C ILE A 953 26.98 -17.90 -22.15
N ALA A 954 25.65 -17.87 -22.08
CA ALA A 954 24.90 -18.41 -20.94
C ALA A 954 25.20 -19.91 -20.71
N GLU A 955 25.29 -20.71 -21.77
CA GLU A 955 25.66 -22.12 -21.69
C GLU A 955 27.08 -22.31 -21.13
N SER A 956 28.03 -21.46 -21.53
CA SER A 956 29.42 -21.52 -21.04
C SER A 956 29.57 -21.20 -19.55
N VAL A 957 28.61 -20.47 -18.96
CA VAL A 957 28.56 -20.19 -17.51
C VAL A 957 27.62 -21.13 -16.74
N GLY A 958 27.16 -22.22 -17.36
CA GLY A 958 26.39 -23.28 -16.72
C GLY A 958 24.88 -23.04 -16.64
N LEU A 959 24.31 -22.18 -17.49
CA LEU A 959 22.87 -21.96 -17.60
C LEU A 959 22.30 -22.72 -18.81
N GLU A 960 21.17 -23.40 -18.61
CA GLU A 960 20.36 -23.93 -19.70
C GLU A 960 19.74 -22.74 -20.45
N SER A 961 19.83 -22.72 -21.78
CA SER A 961 19.43 -21.56 -22.59
C SER A 961 18.29 -21.91 -23.54
N THR A 962 17.29 -21.03 -23.66
CA THR A 962 16.20 -21.17 -24.63
C THR A 962 15.72 -19.80 -25.11
N LYS A 963 15.49 -19.65 -26.42
CA LYS A 963 14.80 -18.48 -26.96
C LYS A 963 13.30 -18.66 -26.72
N LEU A 964 12.68 -17.75 -25.97
CA LEU A 964 11.28 -17.87 -25.56
C LEU A 964 10.32 -17.38 -26.65
N LEU A 965 10.51 -16.16 -27.14
CA LEU A 965 9.72 -15.56 -28.22
C LEU A 965 10.38 -14.31 -28.82
N ASP A 966 9.96 -13.95 -30.03
CA ASP A 966 10.27 -12.68 -30.69
C ASP A 966 9.20 -11.63 -30.39
N ILE A 967 9.63 -10.39 -30.12
CA ILE A 967 8.76 -9.25 -29.81
C ILE A 967 9.05 -8.06 -30.72
N SER A 968 8.00 -7.37 -31.16
CA SER A 968 8.16 -6.13 -31.92
C SER A 968 8.44 -4.94 -31.00
N VAL A 969 9.21 -3.96 -31.49
CA VAL A 969 9.53 -2.74 -30.74
C VAL A 969 8.52 -1.63 -31.06
N THR A 970 7.92 -1.00 -30.05
CA THR A 970 7.14 0.23 -30.24
C THR A 970 8.05 1.36 -30.70
N THR A 971 7.82 1.91 -31.89
CA THR A 971 8.60 3.05 -32.41
C THR A 971 7.99 4.39 -32.00
N GLU A 972 8.76 5.24 -31.31
CA GLU A 972 8.43 6.67 -31.15
C GLU A 972 8.90 7.44 -32.40
N ASN A 973 8.11 8.41 -32.88
CA ASN A 973 8.40 9.23 -34.08
C ASN A 973 9.65 10.14 -33.89
N MET A 974 10.85 9.57 -34.01
CA MET A 974 12.12 10.29 -33.83
C MET A 974 12.92 10.41 -35.13
N LYS A 975 13.72 11.47 -35.27
CA LYS A 975 14.69 11.62 -36.37
C LYS A 975 15.72 10.48 -36.25
N HIS A 976 15.92 9.70 -37.34
CA HIS A 976 16.82 8.52 -37.47
C HIS A 976 16.24 7.09 -37.27
N ILE A 977 14.92 6.89 -37.37
CA ILE A 977 14.27 5.55 -37.31
C ILE A 977 14.83 4.49 -38.29
N ARG A 978 15.36 4.89 -39.45
CA ARG A 978 15.77 3.95 -40.53
C ARG A 978 16.86 2.93 -40.14
N HIS A 979 17.52 3.09 -38.98
CA HIS A 979 18.55 2.19 -38.47
C HIS A 979 18.24 1.63 -37.08
N ALA A 980 17.03 1.83 -36.55
CA ALA A 980 16.63 1.32 -35.25
C ALA A 980 16.39 -0.20 -35.27
N ILE A 981 16.62 -0.85 -34.14
CA ILE A 981 16.23 -2.26 -33.92
C ILE A 981 14.71 -2.35 -34.02
N THR A 982 14.21 -3.17 -34.94
CA THR A 982 12.76 -3.34 -35.20
C THR A 982 12.16 -4.52 -34.43
N GLU A 983 13.00 -5.47 -34.03
CA GLU A 983 12.62 -6.71 -33.37
C GLU A 983 13.60 -7.00 -32.21
N ASN A 984 13.04 -7.36 -31.06
CA ASN A 984 13.76 -7.92 -29.94
C ASN A 984 13.35 -9.38 -29.75
N ALA A 985 14.09 -10.12 -28.95
CA ALA A 985 13.76 -11.44 -28.46
C ALA A 985 13.80 -11.45 -26.93
N VAL A 986 12.94 -12.27 -26.34
CA VAL A 986 13.03 -12.66 -24.93
C VAL A 986 13.82 -13.96 -24.86
N LEU A 987 15.03 -13.89 -24.30
CA LEU A 987 15.83 -15.07 -23.96
C LEU A 987 15.47 -15.53 -22.55
N CYS A 988 15.41 -16.84 -22.35
CA CYS A 988 15.22 -17.46 -21.04
C CYS A 988 16.44 -18.33 -20.72
N PHE A 989 17.06 -18.07 -19.58
CA PHE A 989 18.12 -18.89 -19.02
C PHE A 989 17.64 -19.54 -17.73
N LYS A 990 18.00 -20.79 -17.49
CA LYS A 990 17.61 -21.53 -16.28
C LYS A 990 18.83 -22.11 -15.61
N LYS A 991 18.91 -21.97 -14.28
CA LYS A 991 19.97 -22.59 -13.50
C LYS A 991 19.61 -24.05 -13.18
N HIS A 992 20.60 -24.94 -13.30
CA HIS A 992 20.46 -26.35 -12.98
C HIS A 992 20.16 -26.62 -11.51
#